data_AF-C7R3T3-F1
#
_entry.id   AF-C7R3T3-F1
#
_cell.length_a   1.000
_cell.length_b   1.000
_cell.length_c   1.000
_cell.angle_alpha   90.00
_cell.angle_beta   90.00
_cell.angle_gamma   90.00
#
_symmetry.space_group_name_H-M   'P 1'
#
loop_
_entity.id
_entity.type
_entity.pdbx_description
1 polymer ?
#
loop_
_entity_poly.entity_id
_entity_poly.type
_entity_poly.pdbx_seq_one_letter_code
_entity_poly.pdbx_strand_id
1 'polypeptide(L)'
;MARTTQRRTPWAWLAAIGASSLLAGFAIQPATATTTTPPVRDTVVTQDALTEYDQRFLELYEDIHNPDNGYFSPQGIPYHAVETLMVEAPDYGHETTSEAYSFWIWLEAVYGRVTGDWEPLNHAWETMETYMIPQSEDQPTNSFYNPNSPATYAAEYNHPSQYPSELNSGVSSGRDPIGAELRQTYGTSDIYGMHWLADVDNIYGYGAAPGPGCTLGPDYEGVSYINTFQRGPQESVWETIPQPSCEEFEFGGPNGYLDLFTKDSNYAKQWKYTNAPDADARAIDGIYWAKKWAEEQGKGNEIAATVDKASKMGDYLRYAMFDKYFKEVGCNSPSCTAAQNRESAHYLLSWYYAWGGATDSNAGWAWRIGSSHAHFGYQNPMAAWVLSTDADLIPQSPTAQDDWAKSMDRQLEFYQWLQSADGGIAGGATNSWDGAYAAKPAGTPTFYGMGYTEAPVYHDPPSNEWFGMQVWSLERVAQLLHETDDPRAKKILDKWVPWALENTNFTDDENWSIPSNLAWSGKPDTWNPSNPGNNAGLTVTVSGHGQDVGVAAAYARTLMYYAAATGDDAAQEGARKLLDYMWEYHRDDIGVSTTEKRGDYKRFDDVYTAGGDGTYVPPGWSGTMPNGDVIEPGVSFLDIRSFYLDDPDWPKVQAYLDGGEEPEFNYHRFWAQTAIATALADYEHLFNDADPDPEPTDPDPEPTDPTDPDPDPTDPDPEPTDPTDPDPEPTDPTDPGEGGTCDVTYTTNDWNSGFTATVKITNTSTQPINGWSLAFTFPAGQQITNLWSATNTSTGSTATITNAAWNPTINAGQTVEFGFNGTHNGNNPAPTSFTLNGATCS
;
A
#
# COMPACT_ATOMS: atom_id res chain seq x y z
N MET A 1 35.99 -35.89 26.83
CA MET A 1 37.44 -35.83 27.11
C MET A 1 38.09 -34.92 26.08
N ALA A 2 38.62 -33.78 26.53
CA ALA A 2 39.29 -32.78 25.71
C ALA A 2 40.64 -33.26 25.16
N ARG A 3 41.04 -32.75 23.98
CA ARG A 3 42.39 -32.20 23.73
C ARG A 3 42.49 -31.48 22.38
N THR A 4 42.73 -30.18 22.51
CA THR A 4 43.30 -29.22 21.56
C THR A 4 44.75 -29.54 21.19
N THR A 5 45.22 -29.17 19.98
CA THR A 5 46.21 -28.08 19.72
C THR A 5 46.97 -28.18 18.37
N GLN A 6 46.88 -27.07 17.62
CA GLN A 6 47.93 -26.28 16.94
C GLN A 6 48.84 -26.80 15.79
N ARG A 7 48.61 -26.13 14.64
CA ARG A 7 49.52 -25.52 13.63
C ARG A 7 51.05 -25.62 13.82
N ARG A 8 51.76 -25.80 12.68
CA ARG A 8 52.99 -25.10 12.27
C ARG A 8 53.33 -25.33 10.78
N THR A 9 53.36 -24.27 9.98
CA THR A 9 54.20 -24.10 8.77
C THR A 9 55.62 -23.70 9.20
N PRO A 10 56.69 -23.88 8.37
CA PRO A 10 57.23 -22.77 7.55
C PRO A 10 58.00 -23.08 6.23
N TRP A 11 57.96 -22.10 5.30
CA TRP A 11 59.01 -21.57 4.38
C TRP A 11 59.37 -22.37 3.10
N ALA A 12 59.30 -21.89 1.84
CA ALA A 12 59.52 -20.59 1.12
C ALA A 12 60.88 -20.47 0.39
N TRP A 13 60.82 -19.78 -0.77
CA TRP A 13 61.82 -19.31 -1.75
C TRP A 13 61.97 -20.12 -3.05
N LEU A 14 62.21 -19.57 -4.26
CA LEU A 14 61.89 -18.31 -4.98
C LEU A 14 62.66 -18.43 -6.32
N ALA A 15 62.04 -18.20 -7.47
CA ALA A 15 62.68 -17.59 -8.64
C ALA A 15 61.65 -17.22 -9.71
N ALA A 16 61.76 -15.97 -10.18
CA ALA A 16 60.82 -15.26 -11.02
C ALA A 16 61.27 -15.14 -12.50
N ILE A 17 60.38 -14.54 -13.29
CA ILE A 17 60.43 -13.93 -14.65
C ILE A 17 59.29 -14.58 -15.47
N GLY A 18 58.27 -13.92 -16.02
CA GLY A 18 57.97 -12.51 -16.26
C GLY A 18 57.35 -12.38 -17.65
N ALA A 19 56.07 -11.97 -17.75
CA ALA A 19 55.40 -11.22 -18.84
C ALA A 19 53.89 -11.57 -18.98
N SER A 20 53.07 -10.71 -18.36
CA SER A 20 51.87 -10.02 -18.85
C SER A 20 50.83 -10.73 -19.74
N SER A 21 49.63 -10.93 -19.18
CA SER A 21 48.34 -10.71 -19.84
C SER A 21 47.25 -10.40 -18.80
N LEU A 22 46.38 -9.46 -19.14
CA LEU A 22 45.48 -8.70 -18.27
C LEU A 22 44.35 -9.54 -17.64
N LEU A 23 44.23 -9.43 -16.32
CA LEU A 23 43.02 -9.60 -15.53
C LEU A 23 42.82 -8.26 -14.79
N ALA A 24 41.83 -7.47 -15.20
CA ALA A 24 41.30 -6.40 -14.37
C ALA A 24 40.03 -6.96 -13.72
N GLY A 25 40.13 -7.29 -12.43
CA GLY A 25 38.97 -7.63 -11.62
C GLY A 25 38.06 -6.43 -11.50
N PHE A 26 36.79 -6.63 -11.81
CA PHE A 26 35.72 -5.73 -11.42
C PHE A 26 35.56 -5.86 -9.91
N ALA A 27 36.10 -4.90 -9.16
CA ALA A 27 35.59 -4.59 -7.84
C ALA A 27 34.35 -3.70 -8.07
N ILE A 28 33.18 -4.33 -8.08
CA ILE A 28 31.92 -3.62 -7.95
C ILE A 28 31.88 -3.18 -6.48
N GLN A 29 32.10 -1.89 -6.22
CA GLN A 29 31.70 -1.33 -4.93
C GLN A 29 30.17 -1.21 -4.97
N PRO A 30 29.44 -1.70 -3.96
CA PRO A 30 28.02 -1.40 -3.84
C PRO A 30 27.85 0.12 -3.76
N ALA A 31 26.85 0.65 -4.45
CA ALA A 31 26.45 2.03 -4.30
C ALA A 31 26.04 2.22 -2.84
N THR A 32 26.81 2.99 -2.08
CA THR A 32 26.35 3.51 -0.80
C THR A 32 25.19 4.45 -1.10
N ALA A 33 23.97 3.97 -0.88
CA ALA A 33 22.82 4.86 -0.74
C ALA A 33 23.16 5.87 0.34
N THR A 34 23.15 7.16 -0.01
CA THR A 34 23.18 8.22 1.00
C THR A 34 21.92 8.09 1.83
N THR A 35 22.07 7.65 3.07
CA THR A 35 21.04 7.71 4.11
C THR A 35 20.65 9.17 4.31
N THR A 36 19.60 9.62 3.64
CA THR A 36 18.86 10.79 4.09
C THR A 36 17.87 10.28 5.12
N THR A 37 18.30 10.22 6.38
CA THR A 37 17.36 10.27 7.50
C THR A 37 16.47 11.50 7.26
N PRO A 38 15.13 11.38 7.32
CA PRO A 38 14.29 12.56 7.27
C PRO A 38 14.76 13.49 8.39
N PRO A 39 14.99 14.79 8.12
CA PRO A 39 15.25 15.72 9.20
C PRO A 39 14.03 15.65 10.13
N VAL A 40 14.26 15.48 11.44
CA VAL A 40 13.28 15.90 12.45
C VAL A 40 13.01 17.37 12.16
N ARG A 41 11.90 17.66 11.48
CA ARG A 41 11.51 19.03 11.16
C ARG A 41 10.72 19.52 12.35
N ASP A 42 11.23 20.57 12.99
CA ASP A 42 10.43 21.43 13.86
C ASP A 42 9.37 22.13 12.99
N THR A 43 8.28 21.43 12.67
CA THR A 43 7.05 22.06 12.21
C THR A 43 6.49 22.77 13.43
N VAL A 44 6.83 24.06 13.57
CA VAL A 44 6.25 24.90 14.62
C VAL A 44 4.79 25.19 14.25
N VAL A 45 3.92 24.20 14.42
CA VAL A 45 2.54 24.48 14.78
C VAL A 45 2.63 25.09 16.17
N THR A 46 2.20 26.33 16.34
CA THR A 46 2.22 26.96 17.66
C THR A 46 1.34 26.15 18.59
N GLN A 47 1.93 25.44 19.57
CA GLN A 47 1.22 24.60 20.55
C GLN A 47 0.03 25.30 21.22
N ASP A 48 0.05 26.64 21.29
CA ASP A 48 -1.04 27.45 21.86
C ASP A 48 -2.36 27.43 21.05
N ALA A 49 -2.42 26.76 19.88
CA ALA A 49 -3.61 26.66 19.03
C ALA A 49 -4.14 25.22 18.81
N LEU A 50 -3.46 24.20 19.33
CA LEU A 50 -3.86 22.80 19.15
C LEU A 50 -4.84 22.37 20.24
N THR A 51 -5.83 21.57 19.84
CA THR A 51 -6.81 20.95 20.72
C THR A 51 -6.25 19.68 21.36
N GLU A 52 -6.97 19.11 22.33
CA GLU A 52 -6.47 17.95 23.08
C GLU A 52 -6.21 16.74 22.17
N TYR A 53 -7.15 16.38 21.29
CA TYR A 53 -7.03 15.20 20.46
C TYR A 53 -6.01 15.36 19.32
N ASP A 54 -5.87 16.55 18.74
CA ASP A 54 -4.80 16.83 17.77
C ASP A 54 -3.42 16.75 18.42
N GLN A 55 -3.29 17.22 19.68
CA GLN A 55 -2.05 17.04 20.43
C GLN A 55 -1.75 15.55 20.67
N ARG A 56 -2.74 14.75 21.07
CA ARG A 56 -2.57 13.29 21.24
C ARG A 56 -2.16 12.61 19.92
N PHE A 57 -2.75 13.02 18.80
CA PHE A 57 -2.34 12.55 17.47
C PHE A 57 -0.87 12.86 17.18
N LEU A 58 -0.44 14.11 17.36
CA LEU A 58 0.94 14.53 17.09
C LEU A 58 1.95 13.83 18.02
N GLU A 59 1.61 13.64 19.30
CA GLU A 59 2.45 12.89 20.24
C GLU A 59 2.65 11.44 19.79
N LEU A 60 1.60 10.74 19.38
CA LEU A 60 1.73 9.37 18.85
C LEU A 60 2.39 9.32 17.47
N TYR A 61 2.16 10.32 16.61
CA TYR A 61 2.85 10.45 15.33
C TYR A 61 4.36 10.60 15.53
N GLU A 62 4.79 11.41 16.51
CA GLU A 62 6.18 11.57 16.92
C GLU A 62 6.76 10.26 17.44
N ASP A 63 6.02 9.50 18.26
CA ASP A 63 6.46 8.19 18.74
C ASP A 63 6.65 7.19 17.59
N ILE A 64 5.74 7.17 16.62
CA ILE A 64 5.82 6.29 15.44
C ILE A 64 7.05 6.64 14.58
N HIS A 65 7.33 7.94 14.40
CA HIS A 65 8.44 8.41 13.56
C HIS A 65 9.77 8.53 14.30
N ASN A 66 9.79 8.30 15.61
CA ASN A 66 11.03 8.29 16.37
C ASN A 66 11.85 7.05 15.97
N PRO A 67 13.05 7.21 15.37
CA PRO A 67 13.86 6.08 14.94
C PRO A 67 14.32 5.19 16.11
N ASP A 68 14.34 5.70 17.34
CA ASP A 68 14.67 4.91 18.53
C ASP A 68 13.53 3.93 18.91
N ASN A 69 12.31 4.15 18.42
CA ASN A 69 11.13 3.32 18.70
C ASN A 69 10.97 2.17 17.70
N GLY A 70 11.69 2.16 16.57
CA GLY A 70 11.85 0.98 15.72
C GLY A 70 10.66 0.60 14.82
N TYR A 71 9.70 1.50 14.56
CA TYR A 71 8.59 1.23 13.63
C TYR A 71 9.02 1.10 12.17
N PHE A 72 10.11 1.77 11.79
CA PHE A 72 10.64 1.77 10.43
C PHE A 72 12.04 1.15 10.42
N SER A 73 12.34 0.44 9.33
CA SER A 73 13.68 -0.03 9.05
C SER A 73 14.64 1.13 8.77
N PRO A 74 15.97 0.88 8.75
CA PRO A 74 16.96 1.87 8.34
C PRO A 74 16.73 2.47 6.94
N GLN A 75 15.99 1.78 6.07
CA GLN A 75 15.60 2.22 4.73
C GLN A 75 14.31 3.06 4.72
N GLY A 76 13.69 3.30 5.88
CA GLY A 76 12.46 4.07 6.01
C GLY A 76 11.19 3.27 5.67
N ILE A 77 11.23 1.95 5.85
CA ILE A 77 10.13 1.05 5.48
C ILE A 77 9.42 0.60 6.75
N PRO A 78 8.09 0.77 6.86
CA PRO A 78 7.38 0.36 8.05
C PRO A 78 7.46 -1.15 8.20
N TYR A 79 7.78 -1.64 9.40
CA TYR A 79 7.58 -3.04 9.75
C TYR A 79 6.11 -3.33 10.02
N HIS A 80 5.72 -4.60 10.09
CA HIS A 80 4.40 -4.99 10.57
C HIS A 80 4.22 -4.65 12.05
N ALA A 81 5.24 -4.90 12.86
CA ALA A 81 5.31 -4.51 14.27
C ALA A 81 6.76 -4.18 14.68
N VAL A 82 6.91 -3.41 15.76
CA VAL A 82 8.22 -3.15 16.38
C VAL A 82 8.83 -4.44 16.95
N GLU A 83 8.00 -5.30 17.53
CA GLU A 83 8.45 -6.59 18.05
C GLU A 83 8.63 -7.60 16.92
N THR A 84 9.79 -8.27 16.91
CA THR A 84 10.16 -9.26 15.89
C THR A 84 9.41 -10.59 16.03
N LEU A 85 9.18 -11.06 17.26
CA LEU A 85 8.44 -12.30 17.52
C LEU A 85 6.94 -12.08 17.39
N MET A 86 6.42 -12.25 16.17
CA MET A 86 4.99 -12.14 15.86
C MET A 86 4.59 -13.07 14.73
N VAL A 87 3.45 -13.75 14.88
CA VAL A 87 2.88 -14.67 13.89
C VAL A 87 1.35 -14.53 13.89
N GLU A 88 0.73 -14.09 12.80
CA GLU A 88 -0.75 -13.90 12.73
C GLU A 88 -1.32 -13.83 11.31
N ALA A 89 -0.57 -13.23 10.38
CA ALA A 89 -0.81 -13.23 8.94
C ALA A 89 0.54 -13.14 8.21
N PRO A 90 1.36 -12.09 8.44
CA PRO A 90 2.81 -12.26 8.40
C PRO A 90 3.23 -13.22 9.53
N ASP A 91 4.38 -13.84 9.35
CA ASP A 91 4.91 -14.85 10.27
C ASP A 91 6.21 -14.41 10.95
N TYR A 92 6.58 -13.14 10.79
CA TYR A 92 7.63 -12.44 11.51
C TYR A 92 7.36 -10.92 11.54
N GLY A 93 7.61 -10.26 12.68
CA GLY A 93 7.18 -8.87 12.91
C GLY A 93 7.87 -7.82 12.04
N HIS A 94 9.10 -8.09 11.59
CA HIS A 94 9.82 -7.22 10.65
C HIS A 94 9.66 -7.65 9.18
N GLU A 95 8.71 -8.54 8.89
CA GLU A 95 8.07 -8.48 7.58
C GLU A 95 7.26 -7.18 7.50
N THR A 96 6.81 -6.82 6.31
CA THR A 96 5.86 -5.75 6.10
C THR A 96 4.83 -6.18 5.07
N THR A 97 3.73 -5.45 5.04
CA THR A 97 2.60 -5.76 4.20
C THR A 97 2.14 -4.55 3.41
N SER A 98 1.46 -4.78 2.28
CA SER A 98 0.72 -3.72 1.60
C SER A 98 -0.29 -3.04 2.53
N GLU A 99 -0.81 -3.78 3.53
CA GLU A 99 -1.64 -3.23 4.60
C GLU A 99 -0.89 -2.17 5.40
N ALA A 100 0.30 -2.47 5.93
CA ALA A 100 1.10 -1.51 6.70
C ALA A 100 1.36 -0.22 5.90
N TYR A 101 1.71 -0.34 4.61
CA TYR A 101 1.86 0.83 3.72
C TYR A 101 0.55 1.60 3.51
N SER A 102 -0.58 0.91 3.33
CA SER A 102 -1.88 1.59 3.20
C SER A 102 -2.30 2.34 4.47
N PHE A 103 -1.92 1.84 5.65
CA PHE A 103 -2.07 2.58 6.90
C PHE A 103 -1.10 3.75 6.97
N TRP A 104 0.17 3.58 6.59
CA TRP A 104 1.15 4.69 6.57
C TRP A 104 0.68 5.86 5.70
N ILE A 105 0.18 5.57 4.50
CA ILE A 105 -0.44 6.59 3.63
C ILE A 105 -1.58 7.33 4.34
N TRP A 106 -2.39 6.60 5.12
CA TRP A 106 -3.48 7.20 5.91
C TRP A 106 -2.95 8.07 7.06
N LEU A 107 -1.89 7.64 7.74
CA LEU A 107 -1.22 8.41 8.79
C LEU A 107 -0.76 9.76 8.25
N GLU A 108 -0.09 9.74 7.10
CA GLU A 108 0.44 10.95 6.48
C GLU A 108 -0.65 11.84 5.87
N ALA A 109 -1.76 11.26 5.41
CA ALA A 109 -2.92 12.03 4.97
C ALA A 109 -3.50 12.87 6.12
N VAL A 110 -3.65 12.25 7.30
CA VAL A 110 -4.12 12.93 8.51
C VAL A 110 -3.08 13.93 9.03
N TYR A 111 -1.79 13.58 8.97
CA TYR A 111 -0.71 14.53 9.32
C TYR A 111 -0.74 15.78 8.43
N GLY A 112 -0.93 15.62 7.13
CA GLY A 112 -1.11 16.73 6.20
C GLY A 112 -2.34 17.58 6.50
N ARG A 113 -3.45 16.97 6.94
CA ARG A 113 -4.63 17.73 7.41
C ARG A 113 -4.31 18.57 8.64
N VAL A 114 -3.68 17.98 9.66
CA VAL A 114 -3.42 18.63 10.95
C VAL A 114 -2.35 19.72 10.84
N THR A 115 -1.30 19.49 10.04
CA THR A 115 -0.12 20.38 10.00
C THR A 115 -0.04 21.25 8.74
N GLY A 116 -0.76 20.87 7.69
CA GLY A 116 -0.60 21.43 6.35
C GLY A 116 0.66 20.98 5.62
N ASP A 117 1.48 20.07 6.17
CA ASP A 117 2.66 19.52 5.49
C ASP A 117 2.33 18.22 4.76
N TRP A 118 2.34 18.27 3.43
CA TRP A 118 1.99 17.15 2.56
C TRP A 118 3.20 16.40 1.98
N GLU A 119 4.44 16.81 2.29
CA GLU A 119 5.62 16.08 1.84
C GLU A 119 5.66 14.63 2.38
N PRO A 120 5.37 14.37 3.67
CA PRO A 120 5.40 13.01 4.21
C PRO A 120 4.48 12.04 3.45
N LEU A 121 3.31 12.49 3.01
CA LEU A 121 2.39 11.68 2.21
C LEU A 121 3.00 11.27 0.86
N ASN A 122 3.62 12.23 0.16
CA ASN A 122 4.30 11.94 -1.10
C ASN A 122 5.48 10.99 -0.90
N HIS A 123 6.21 11.13 0.21
CA HIS A 123 7.31 10.23 0.57
C HIS A 123 6.83 8.80 0.88
N ALA A 124 5.74 8.65 1.64
CA ALA A 124 5.13 7.35 1.91
C ALA A 124 4.71 6.66 0.60
N TRP A 125 4.10 7.40 -0.33
CA TRP A 125 3.72 6.87 -1.63
C TRP A 125 4.94 6.48 -2.49
N GLU A 126 5.98 7.30 -2.54
CA GLU A 126 7.22 7.00 -3.27
C GLU A 126 7.91 5.74 -2.72
N THR A 127 7.93 5.59 -1.39
CA THR A 127 8.49 4.41 -0.71
C THR A 127 7.68 3.16 -1.04
N MET A 128 6.35 3.24 -0.97
CA MET A 128 5.44 2.16 -1.40
C MET A 128 5.67 1.78 -2.87
N GLU A 129 5.74 2.75 -3.78
CA GLU A 129 6.02 2.48 -5.20
C GLU A 129 7.35 1.77 -5.38
N THR A 130 8.38 2.15 -4.61
CA THR A 130 9.73 1.58 -4.73
C THR A 130 9.79 0.15 -4.22
N TYR A 131 9.20 -0.13 -3.06
CA TYR A 131 9.45 -1.38 -2.33
C TYR A 131 8.28 -2.36 -2.31
N MET A 132 7.05 -1.92 -2.61
CA MET A 132 5.86 -2.79 -2.60
C MET A 132 5.21 -2.97 -3.96
N ILE A 133 5.41 -2.06 -4.91
CA ILE A 133 4.97 -2.25 -6.29
C ILE A 133 6.13 -2.84 -7.10
N PRO A 134 6.02 -4.06 -7.65
CA PRO A 134 7.08 -4.63 -8.49
C PRO A 134 7.41 -3.72 -9.67
N GLN A 135 8.67 -3.36 -9.85
CA GLN A 135 9.14 -2.54 -10.96
C GLN A 135 9.16 -3.35 -12.26
N SER A 136 9.36 -2.70 -13.42
CA SER A 136 9.45 -3.41 -14.70
C SER A 136 10.54 -4.49 -14.71
N GLU A 137 11.61 -4.32 -13.93
CA GLU A 137 12.70 -5.30 -13.78
C GLU A 137 12.28 -6.53 -12.95
N ASP A 138 11.32 -6.35 -12.05
CA ASP A 138 10.77 -7.38 -11.15
C ASP A 138 9.68 -8.21 -11.85
N GLN A 139 8.96 -7.61 -12.80
CA GLN A 139 7.90 -8.24 -13.60
C GLN A 139 8.16 -8.20 -15.13
N PRO A 140 9.35 -8.64 -15.61
CA PRO A 140 9.90 -8.28 -16.92
C PRO A 140 9.22 -8.92 -18.13
N THR A 141 8.42 -9.96 -17.92
CA THR A 141 7.88 -10.79 -19.01
C THR A 141 6.36 -10.69 -19.16
N ASN A 142 5.73 -9.65 -18.59
CA ASN A 142 4.33 -9.31 -18.84
C ASN A 142 3.98 -9.18 -20.34
N SER A 143 4.97 -8.91 -21.21
CA SER A 143 4.78 -8.88 -22.66
C SER A 143 4.33 -10.21 -23.27
N PHE A 144 4.55 -11.34 -22.58
CA PHE A 144 4.08 -12.67 -23.00
C PHE A 144 2.63 -12.98 -22.59
N TYR A 145 2.02 -12.13 -21.78
CA TYR A 145 0.66 -12.34 -21.30
C TYR A 145 -0.35 -12.36 -22.45
N ASN A 146 -1.25 -13.35 -22.43
CA ASN A 146 -2.32 -13.49 -23.42
C ASN A 146 -3.69 -13.38 -22.74
N PRO A 147 -4.43 -12.27 -22.91
CA PRO A 147 -5.73 -12.09 -22.27
C PRO A 147 -6.81 -13.08 -22.75
N ASN A 148 -6.60 -13.77 -23.88
CA ASN A 148 -7.52 -14.83 -24.33
C ASN A 148 -7.27 -16.18 -23.65
N SER A 149 -6.18 -16.31 -22.91
CA SER A 149 -5.78 -17.51 -22.16
C SER A 149 -5.00 -17.07 -20.92
N PRO A 150 -5.67 -16.41 -19.96
CA PRO A 150 -5.04 -15.62 -18.91
C PRO A 150 -4.25 -16.47 -17.90
N ALA A 151 -4.67 -17.71 -17.66
CA ALA A 151 -3.95 -18.66 -16.79
C ALA A 151 -4.37 -20.11 -17.13
N THR A 152 -3.56 -21.08 -16.71
CA THR A 152 -3.92 -22.50 -16.72
C THR A 152 -4.54 -22.86 -15.37
N TYR A 153 -5.68 -23.57 -15.39
CA TYR A 153 -6.38 -23.97 -14.18
C TYR A 153 -5.59 -24.98 -13.34
N ALA A 154 -5.52 -24.74 -12.03
CA ALA A 154 -5.29 -25.73 -10.98
C ALA A 154 -6.40 -25.62 -9.93
N ALA A 155 -6.81 -26.76 -9.38
CA ALA A 155 -7.79 -26.82 -8.30
C ALA A 155 -7.17 -26.33 -6.99
N GLU A 156 -7.97 -25.71 -6.12
CA GLU A 156 -7.61 -25.66 -4.71
C GLU A 156 -8.03 -26.96 -4.03
N TYR A 157 -7.41 -27.25 -2.89
CA TYR A 157 -7.77 -28.36 -2.04
C TYR A 157 -7.92 -27.88 -0.61
N ASN A 158 -8.81 -28.52 0.15
CA ASN A 158 -9.15 -28.06 1.49
C ASN A 158 -8.01 -28.23 2.50
N HIS A 159 -6.99 -29.04 2.22
CA HIS A 159 -5.91 -29.35 3.17
C HIS A 159 -4.51 -29.31 2.53
N PRO A 160 -3.47 -28.77 3.20
CA PRO A 160 -2.11 -28.64 2.65
C PRO A 160 -1.52 -29.96 2.12
N SER A 161 -1.85 -31.08 2.75
CA SER A 161 -1.38 -32.41 2.34
C SER A 161 -1.84 -32.89 0.96
N GLN A 162 -2.77 -32.17 0.32
CA GLN A 162 -3.26 -32.45 -1.02
C GLN A 162 -2.48 -31.71 -2.11
N TYR A 163 -1.53 -30.86 -1.72
CA TYR A 163 -0.63 -30.14 -2.62
C TYR A 163 0.68 -30.94 -2.83
N PRO A 164 1.37 -30.76 -3.97
CA PRO A 164 1.12 -29.79 -5.04
C PRO A 164 -0.12 -30.07 -5.91
N SER A 165 -0.83 -29.02 -6.32
CA SER A 165 -2.02 -29.11 -7.17
C SER A 165 -1.68 -29.19 -8.66
N GLU A 166 -2.29 -30.14 -9.38
CA GLU A 166 -1.96 -30.42 -10.79
C GLU A 166 -2.55 -29.38 -11.75
N LEU A 167 -1.69 -28.78 -12.57
CA LEU A 167 -2.13 -27.93 -13.67
C LEU A 167 -2.91 -28.76 -14.70
N ASN A 168 -4.09 -28.29 -15.07
CA ASN A 168 -5.00 -29.00 -15.96
C ASN A 168 -5.45 -28.11 -17.11
N SER A 169 -4.74 -28.23 -18.23
CA SER A 169 -5.05 -27.56 -19.49
C SER A 169 -6.35 -28.02 -20.15
N GLY A 170 -6.99 -29.07 -19.63
CA GLY A 170 -8.31 -29.54 -20.06
C GLY A 170 -9.47 -28.70 -19.52
N VAL A 171 -9.22 -27.84 -18.53
CA VAL A 171 -10.20 -26.90 -17.97
C VAL A 171 -9.93 -25.52 -18.53
N SER A 172 -10.84 -25.02 -19.38
CA SER A 172 -10.68 -23.71 -20.01
C SER A 172 -10.90 -22.55 -19.03
N SER A 173 -9.95 -21.64 -18.94
CA SER A 173 -10.15 -20.30 -18.37
C SER A 173 -10.98 -19.42 -19.33
N GLY A 174 -11.63 -18.39 -18.79
CA GLY A 174 -12.25 -17.31 -19.57
C GLY A 174 -11.25 -16.35 -20.17
N ARG A 175 -11.75 -15.24 -20.70
CA ARG A 175 -10.93 -14.12 -21.20
C ARG A 175 -10.82 -13.03 -20.14
N ASP A 176 -9.66 -12.40 -20.08
CA ASP A 176 -9.45 -11.14 -19.36
C ASP A 176 -9.93 -9.97 -20.24
N PRO A 177 -11.00 -9.25 -19.84
CA PRO A 177 -11.54 -8.15 -20.64
C PRO A 177 -10.83 -6.81 -20.41
N ILE A 178 -9.98 -6.67 -19.39
CA ILE A 178 -9.36 -5.38 -19.01
C ILE A 178 -7.86 -5.31 -19.32
N GLY A 179 -7.16 -6.43 -19.44
CA GLY A 179 -5.70 -6.43 -19.65
C GLY A 179 -5.23 -5.70 -20.91
N ALA A 180 -5.99 -5.78 -22.01
CA ALA A 180 -5.68 -5.04 -23.24
C ALA A 180 -6.02 -3.54 -23.12
N GLU A 181 -7.08 -3.19 -22.38
CA GLU A 181 -7.49 -1.82 -22.10
C GLU A 181 -6.41 -1.12 -21.25
N LEU A 182 -6.03 -1.72 -20.12
CA LEU A 182 -4.99 -1.20 -19.22
C LEU A 182 -3.67 -0.95 -19.97
N ARG A 183 -3.25 -1.90 -20.80
CA ARG A 183 -2.04 -1.75 -21.62
C ARG A 183 -2.13 -0.59 -22.59
N GLN A 184 -3.30 -0.37 -23.18
CA GLN A 184 -3.52 0.75 -24.10
C GLN A 184 -3.52 2.09 -23.35
N THR A 185 -4.13 2.14 -22.17
CA THR A 185 -4.20 3.33 -21.31
C THR A 185 -2.81 3.76 -20.83
N TYR A 186 -2.03 2.83 -20.28
CA TYR A 186 -0.78 3.16 -19.58
C TYR A 186 0.49 2.88 -20.39
N GLY A 187 0.38 2.33 -21.60
CA GLY A 187 1.52 2.09 -22.49
C GLY A 187 2.48 0.99 -22.02
N THR A 188 2.16 0.29 -20.94
CA THR A 188 2.94 -0.83 -20.39
C THR A 188 2.06 -2.05 -20.15
N SER A 189 2.64 -3.25 -20.20
CA SER A 189 1.95 -4.46 -19.74
C SER A 189 2.11 -4.67 -18.23
N ASP A 190 2.92 -3.88 -17.53
CA ASP A 190 3.17 -4.06 -16.10
C ASP A 190 1.91 -3.77 -15.28
N ILE A 191 1.82 -4.41 -14.13
CA ILE A 191 0.75 -4.21 -13.14
C ILE A 191 1.19 -3.14 -12.16
N TYR A 192 0.33 -2.15 -11.92
CA TYR A 192 0.54 -1.11 -10.92
C TYR A 192 -0.37 -1.37 -9.72
N GLY A 193 0.08 -2.24 -8.83
CA GLY A 193 -0.59 -2.61 -7.60
C GLY A 193 0.40 -3.28 -6.65
N MET A 194 0.17 -3.17 -5.34
CA MET A 194 1.12 -3.64 -4.35
C MET A 194 1.18 -5.18 -4.37
N HIS A 195 2.38 -5.73 -4.24
CA HIS A 195 2.53 -7.07 -3.68
C HIS A 195 2.20 -7.03 -2.19
N TRP A 196 1.64 -8.11 -1.64
CA TRP A 196 1.11 -8.09 -0.29
C TRP A 196 2.15 -8.25 0.83
N LEU A 197 3.29 -8.91 0.61
CA LEU A 197 4.24 -9.28 1.66
C LEU A 197 5.69 -9.04 1.21
N ALA A 198 6.50 -8.51 2.13
CA ALA A 198 7.94 -8.40 1.93
C ALA A 198 8.70 -8.63 3.25
N ASP A 199 9.86 -9.26 3.15
CA ASP A 199 10.82 -9.42 4.23
C ASP A 199 11.75 -8.19 4.22
N VAL A 200 11.60 -7.29 5.18
CA VAL A 200 12.24 -5.96 5.13
C VAL A 200 13.73 -6.05 5.44
N ASP A 201 14.10 -6.92 6.38
CA ASP A 201 15.48 -7.08 6.87
C ASP A 201 16.21 -8.25 6.19
N ASN A 202 15.57 -8.91 5.23
CA ASN A 202 16.06 -10.13 4.58
C ASN A 202 16.36 -11.25 5.59
N ILE A 203 15.55 -11.38 6.65
CA ILE A 203 15.74 -12.40 7.70
C ILE A 203 15.67 -13.82 7.13
N TYR A 204 14.84 -14.03 6.11
CA TYR A 204 14.74 -15.30 5.41
C TYR A 204 15.92 -15.54 4.48
N GLY A 205 16.58 -14.47 4.02
CA GLY A 205 17.82 -14.53 3.25
C GLY A 205 17.66 -14.80 1.75
N TYR A 206 16.48 -14.56 1.18
CA TYR A 206 16.28 -14.75 -0.27
C TYR A 206 16.94 -13.64 -1.08
N GLY A 207 16.86 -12.39 -0.62
CA GLY A 207 17.34 -11.22 -1.35
C GLY A 207 16.63 -11.03 -2.70
N ALA A 208 15.32 -11.27 -2.79
CA ALA A 208 14.51 -10.98 -3.97
C ALA A 208 14.19 -9.48 -4.01
N ALA A 209 15.22 -8.67 -4.26
CA ALA A 209 15.22 -7.24 -4.05
C ALA A 209 14.44 -6.47 -5.12
N PRO A 210 13.58 -5.50 -4.75
CA PRO A 210 12.87 -4.63 -5.69
C PRO A 210 13.83 -3.84 -6.58
N GLY A 211 13.98 -4.23 -7.85
CA GLY A 211 14.93 -3.65 -8.83
C GLY A 211 16.26 -4.42 -8.93
N PRO A 212 17.17 -4.40 -7.92
CA PRO A 212 18.51 -4.94 -8.02
C PRO A 212 18.64 -6.44 -8.37
N GLY A 213 17.63 -7.27 -8.12
CA GLY A 213 17.60 -8.63 -8.66
C GLY A 213 16.87 -9.69 -7.83
N CYS A 214 16.57 -10.81 -8.48
CA CYS A 214 15.70 -11.88 -7.99
C CYS A 214 16.22 -12.74 -6.83
N THR A 215 17.54 -12.87 -6.66
CA THR A 215 18.12 -13.71 -5.59
C THR A 215 19.53 -13.23 -5.26
N LEU A 216 19.61 -12.21 -4.40
CA LEU A 216 20.87 -11.67 -3.90
C LEU A 216 21.42 -12.46 -2.70
N GLY A 217 20.61 -13.36 -2.13
CA GLY A 217 21.01 -14.29 -1.09
C GLY A 217 21.05 -13.67 0.31
N PRO A 218 21.54 -14.43 1.31
CA PRO A 218 21.41 -14.09 2.73
C PRO A 218 22.30 -12.93 3.18
N ASP A 219 23.33 -12.58 2.41
CA ASP A 219 24.23 -11.46 2.72
C ASP A 219 23.69 -10.11 2.21
N TYR A 220 22.54 -10.09 1.54
CA TYR A 220 21.91 -8.84 1.09
C TYR A 220 21.23 -8.11 2.25
N GLU A 221 21.49 -6.81 2.36
CA GLU A 221 20.85 -5.91 3.33
C GLU A 221 19.76 -5.11 2.61
N GLY A 222 18.49 -5.44 2.85
CA GLY A 222 17.33 -4.71 2.34
C GLY A 222 16.15 -5.60 2.02
N VAL A 223 15.08 -4.99 1.50
CA VAL A 223 13.81 -5.68 1.29
C VAL A 223 13.88 -6.80 0.28
N SER A 224 13.18 -7.89 0.56
CA SER A 224 13.00 -9.04 -0.30
C SER A 224 11.52 -9.36 -0.49
N TYR A 225 11.05 -9.42 -1.74
CA TYR A 225 9.70 -9.87 -2.05
C TYR A 225 9.53 -11.37 -1.77
N ILE A 226 8.60 -11.71 -0.89
CA ILE A 226 8.32 -13.08 -0.46
C ILE A 226 6.84 -13.38 -0.49
N ASN A 227 6.48 -14.65 -0.38
CA ASN A 227 5.10 -15.07 -0.18
C ASN A 227 5.07 -16.28 0.76
N THR A 228 3.88 -16.61 1.26
CA THR A 228 3.65 -17.73 2.17
C THR A 228 2.46 -18.57 1.68
N PHE A 229 1.23 -18.12 1.92
CA PHE A 229 -0.01 -18.86 1.64
C PHE A 229 -0.16 -19.29 0.18
N GLN A 230 -0.30 -20.61 -0.05
CA GLN A 230 -0.46 -21.22 -1.37
C GLN A 230 -1.31 -22.52 -1.37
N ARG A 231 -1.63 -23.08 -0.19
CA ARG A 231 -2.12 -24.47 -0.04
C ARG A 231 -3.50 -24.60 0.61
N GLY A 232 -4.38 -23.67 0.26
CA GLY A 232 -5.82 -23.78 0.48
C GLY A 232 -6.28 -23.38 1.88
N PRO A 233 -7.57 -23.57 2.20
CA PRO A 233 -8.22 -22.95 3.35
C PRO A 233 -7.78 -23.45 4.72
N GLN A 234 -7.14 -24.61 4.81
CA GLN A 234 -6.57 -25.12 6.07
C GLN A 234 -5.07 -24.86 6.17
N GLU A 235 -4.45 -24.13 5.25
CA GLU A 235 -3.09 -23.64 5.49
C GLU A 235 -3.17 -22.38 6.36
N SER A 236 -3.01 -22.55 7.68
CA SER A 236 -2.79 -21.43 8.59
C SER A 236 -1.41 -20.82 8.42
N VAL A 237 -1.17 -19.66 9.05
CA VAL A 237 0.14 -18.99 9.07
C VAL A 237 1.27 -19.92 9.57
N TRP A 238 0.95 -20.83 10.50
CA TRP A 238 1.86 -21.80 11.10
C TRP A 238 2.30 -22.91 10.15
N GLU A 239 1.59 -23.11 9.05
CA GLU A 239 1.77 -24.30 8.22
C GLU A 239 2.48 -24.00 6.91
N THR A 240 2.69 -22.71 6.61
CA THR A 240 3.35 -22.21 5.40
C THR A 240 4.83 -22.59 5.34
N ILE A 241 5.36 -22.66 4.12
CA ILE A 241 6.80 -22.75 3.83
C ILE A 241 7.13 -21.49 3.05
N PRO A 242 7.75 -20.45 3.63
CA PRO A 242 8.00 -19.18 2.95
C PRO A 242 8.83 -19.38 1.68
N GLN A 243 8.59 -18.54 0.69
CA GLN A 243 9.20 -18.65 -0.63
C GLN A 243 9.47 -17.28 -1.25
N PRO A 244 10.49 -17.14 -2.11
CA PRO A 244 10.71 -15.90 -2.82
C PRO A 244 9.66 -15.70 -3.91
N SER A 245 9.28 -14.44 -4.13
CA SER A 245 8.37 -14.07 -5.22
C SER A 245 9.04 -14.19 -6.59
N CYS A 246 10.37 -14.03 -6.67
CA CYS A 246 11.17 -14.42 -7.82
C CYS A 246 11.94 -15.72 -7.56
N GLU A 247 11.62 -16.77 -8.32
CA GLU A 247 12.11 -18.13 -8.17
C GLU A 247 13.18 -18.46 -9.21
N GLU A 248 14.42 -18.59 -8.75
CA GLU A 248 15.60 -18.89 -9.57
C GLU A 248 16.20 -20.29 -9.31
N PHE A 249 15.55 -21.11 -8.47
CA PHE A 249 15.97 -22.45 -8.04
C PHE A 249 17.27 -22.49 -7.23
N GLU A 250 17.61 -21.38 -6.57
CA GLU A 250 18.82 -21.28 -5.73
C GLU A 250 18.61 -21.94 -4.36
N PHE A 251 17.42 -21.80 -3.79
CA PHE A 251 17.01 -22.36 -2.50
C PHE A 251 15.82 -23.30 -2.69
N GLY A 252 15.38 -23.97 -1.63
CA GLY A 252 14.33 -24.99 -1.73
C GLY A 252 14.85 -26.30 -2.33
N GLY A 253 14.03 -26.99 -3.12
CA GLY A 253 14.36 -28.24 -3.79
C GLY A 253 14.94 -28.04 -5.19
N PRO A 254 15.06 -29.11 -6.01
CA PRO A 254 15.59 -29.03 -7.37
C PRO A 254 14.83 -28.10 -8.32
N ASN A 255 13.57 -27.78 -8.00
CA ASN A 255 12.70 -26.87 -8.75
C ASN A 255 12.35 -25.63 -7.92
N GLY A 256 13.24 -25.26 -6.98
CA GLY A 256 12.94 -24.26 -5.97
C GLY A 256 11.82 -24.72 -5.05
N TYR A 257 10.84 -23.87 -4.84
CA TYR A 257 9.65 -24.14 -4.03
C TYR A 257 8.43 -24.53 -4.86
N LEU A 258 8.50 -24.45 -6.19
CA LEU A 258 7.32 -24.52 -7.07
C LEU A 258 6.53 -25.83 -6.94
N ASP A 259 7.24 -26.95 -6.80
CA ASP A 259 6.67 -28.30 -6.74
C ASP A 259 6.16 -28.69 -5.34
N LEU A 260 6.20 -27.77 -4.38
CA LEU A 260 5.39 -27.82 -3.15
C LEU A 260 3.94 -27.38 -3.41
N PHE A 261 3.74 -26.48 -4.38
CA PHE A 261 2.47 -25.77 -4.58
C PHE A 261 1.73 -26.21 -5.84
N THR A 262 2.44 -26.29 -6.96
CA THR A 262 1.85 -26.64 -8.27
C THR A 262 2.60 -27.80 -8.87
N LYS A 263 1.87 -28.74 -9.46
CA LYS A 263 2.43 -29.92 -10.11
C LYS A 263 2.35 -29.73 -11.61
N ASP A 264 3.51 -29.71 -12.24
CA ASP A 264 3.68 -29.64 -13.70
C ASP A 264 4.67 -30.72 -14.16
N SER A 265 4.62 -31.01 -15.45
CA SER A 265 5.56 -31.83 -16.20
C SER A 265 6.99 -31.26 -16.22
N ASN A 266 7.14 -29.93 -16.16
CA ASN A 266 8.42 -29.23 -16.12
C ASN A 266 8.26 -27.93 -15.32
N TYR A 267 9.34 -27.48 -14.68
CA TYR A 267 9.36 -26.23 -13.92
C TYR A 267 10.31 -25.23 -14.58
N ALA A 268 9.89 -23.98 -14.63
CA ALA A 268 10.69 -22.87 -15.14
C ALA A 268 10.89 -21.82 -14.05
N LYS A 269 12.07 -21.19 -14.07
CA LYS A 269 12.36 -20.00 -13.29
C LYS A 269 11.33 -18.93 -13.62
N GLN A 270 10.79 -18.28 -12.59
CA GLN A 270 9.60 -17.45 -12.74
C GLN A 270 9.48 -16.44 -11.61
N TRP A 271 8.72 -15.38 -11.87
CA TRP A 271 8.31 -14.40 -10.88
C TRP A 271 6.80 -14.44 -10.72
N LYS A 272 6.30 -14.13 -9.52
CA LYS A 272 4.88 -14.07 -9.19
C LYS A 272 4.63 -13.11 -8.04
N TYR A 273 3.56 -12.33 -8.16
CA TYR A 273 3.11 -11.40 -7.14
C TYR A 273 1.63 -11.61 -6.86
N THR A 274 1.22 -11.29 -5.65
CA THR A 274 -0.15 -11.38 -5.16
C THR A 274 -0.49 -10.08 -4.48
N ASN A 275 -1.60 -9.49 -4.88
CA ASN A 275 -2.15 -8.28 -4.29
C ASN A 275 -3.11 -8.60 -3.15
N ALA A 276 -3.19 -7.72 -2.16
CA ALA A 276 -4.26 -7.66 -1.16
C ALA A 276 -5.20 -6.48 -1.50
N PRO A 277 -6.38 -6.74 -2.11
CA PRO A 277 -7.25 -5.70 -2.67
C PRO A 277 -7.81 -4.73 -1.64
N ASP A 278 -7.93 -5.14 -0.38
CA ASP A 278 -8.35 -4.28 0.72
C ASP A 278 -7.30 -3.21 1.05
N ALA A 279 -6.01 -3.52 0.91
CA ALA A 279 -4.91 -2.58 1.13
C ALA A 279 -4.80 -1.53 0.01
N ASP A 280 -4.83 -1.96 -1.27
CA ASP A 280 -4.87 -1.02 -2.40
C ASP A 280 -6.10 -0.10 -2.30
N ALA A 281 -7.27 -0.66 -1.93
CA ALA A 281 -8.48 0.14 -1.74
C ALA A 281 -8.35 1.14 -0.58
N ARG A 282 -7.72 0.75 0.54
CA ARG A 282 -7.46 1.64 1.70
C ARG A 282 -6.50 2.77 1.33
N ALA A 283 -5.47 2.50 0.53
CA ALA A 283 -4.55 3.54 0.05
C ALA A 283 -5.28 4.59 -0.81
N ILE A 284 -6.16 4.15 -1.71
CA ILE A 284 -6.98 5.05 -2.55
C ILE A 284 -7.91 5.92 -1.71
N ASP A 285 -8.56 5.30 -0.72
CA ASP A 285 -9.44 5.98 0.23
C ASP A 285 -8.66 7.06 1.03
N GLY A 286 -7.43 6.76 1.46
CA GLY A 286 -6.58 7.73 2.16
C GLY A 286 -6.18 8.92 1.28
N ILE A 287 -5.91 8.66 0.00
CA ILE A 287 -5.61 9.71 -0.98
C ILE A 287 -6.83 10.57 -1.31
N TYR A 288 -8.04 10.02 -1.28
CA TYR A 288 -9.25 10.83 -1.42
C TYR A 288 -9.36 11.86 -0.28
N TRP A 289 -9.20 11.43 0.96
CA TRP A 289 -9.25 12.34 2.11
C TRP A 289 -8.10 13.35 2.08
N ALA A 290 -6.89 12.91 1.76
CA ALA A 290 -5.75 13.81 1.56
C ALA A 290 -6.03 14.87 0.50
N LYS A 291 -6.59 14.48 -0.65
CA LYS A 291 -6.99 15.40 -1.72
C LYS A 291 -7.97 16.44 -1.19
N LYS A 292 -9.06 16.00 -0.57
CA LYS A 292 -10.09 16.90 -0.03
C LYS A 292 -9.50 17.91 0.95
N TRP A 293 -8.73 17.46 1.93
CA TRP A 293 -8.11 18.32 2.93
C TRP A 293 -7.01 19.23 2.36
N ALA A 294 -6.20 18.74 1.42
CA ALA A 294 -5.21 19.56 0.74
C ALA A 294 -5.89 20.66 -0.09
N GLU A 295 -7.01 20.37 -0.76
CA GLU A 295 -7.79 21.37 -1.49
C GLU A 295 -8.42 22.43 -0.58
N GLU A 296 -8.97 22.03 0.56
CA GLU A 296 -9.49 22.93 1.60
C GLU A 296 -8.40 23.91 2.10
N GLN A 297 -7.15 23.43 2.18
CA GLN A 297 -5.99 24.25 2.53
C GLN A 297 -5.39 25.05 1.34
N GLY A 298 -5.93 24.91 0.13
CA GLY A 298 -5.38 25.52 -1.09
C GLY A 298 -4.07 24.89 -1.59
N LYS A 299 -3.76 23.68 -1.14
CA LYS A 299 -2.53 22.91 -1.37
C LYS A 299 -2.71 21.65 -2.22
N GLY A 300 -3.88 21.42 -2.84
CA GLY A 300 -4.12 20.23 -3.68
C GLY A 300 -3.05 19.95 -4.76
N ASN A 301 -2.41 21.01 -5.29
CA ASN A 301 -1.30 20.88 -6.24
C ASN A 301 -0.06 20.17 -5.67
N GLU A 302 0.15 20.20 -4.35
CA GLU A 302 1.28 19.55 -3.69
C GLU A 302 1.21 18.02 -3.77
N ILE A 303 0.01 17.45 -3.94
CA ILE A 303 -0.21 15.99 -3.96
C ILE A 303 -0.87 15.48 -5.24
N ALA A 304 -1.11 16.35 -6.24
CA ALA A 304 -1.83 15.98 -7.48
C ALA A 304 -1.21 14.78 -8.21
N ALA A 305 0.12 14.66 -8.23
CA ALA A 305 0.79 13.50 -8.85
C ALA A 305 0.51 12.18 -8.09
N THR A 306 0.32 12.25 -6.78
CA THR A 306 -0.04 11.10 -5.93
C THR A 306 -1.50 10.72 -6.14
N VAL A 307 -2.39 11.71 -6.33
CA VAL A 307 -3.78 11.50 -6.74
C VAL A 307 -3.87 10.75 -8.08
N ASP A 308 -3.10 11.18 -9.09
CA ASP A 308 -3.03 10.49 -10.39
C ASP A 308 -2.59 9.02 -10.26
N LYS A 309 -1.64 8.76 -9.36
CA LYS A 309 -1.15 7.41 -9.08
C LYS A 309 -2.18 6.55 -8.36
N ALA A 310 -2.93 7.11 -7.42
CA ALA A 310 -4.04 6.41 -6.76
C ALA A 310 -5.16 6.06 -7.75
N SER A 311 -5.51 6.98 -8.66
CA SER A 311 -6.41 6.71 -9.78
C SER A 311 -5.92 5.53 -10.64
N LYS A 312 -4.62 5.49 -10.96
CA LYS A 312 -4.00 4.36 -11.67
C LYS A 312 -4.08 3.05 -10.88
N MET A 313 -3.78 3.05 -9.59
CA MET A 313 -3.92 1.87 -8.72
C MET A 313 -5.36 1.33 -8.75
N GLY A 314 -6.36 2.22 -8.66
CA GLY A 314 -7.77 1.89 -8.80
C GLY A 314 -8.14 1.27 -10.15
N ASP A 315 -7.41 1.59 -11.23
CA ASP A 315 -7.64 0.96 -12.53
C ASP A 315 -7.23 -0.53 -12.53
N TYR A 316 -6.05 -0.83 -11.98
CA TYR A 316 -5.53 -2.20 -11.90
C TYR A 316 -6.25 -3.04 -10.84
N LEU A 317 -6.70 -2.41 -9.74
CA LEU A 317 -7.48 -3.06 -8.69
C LEU A 317 -8.79 -3.69 -9.21
N ARG A 318 -9.27 -3.29 -10.39
CA ARG A 318 -10.38 -3.96 -11.08
C ARG A 318 -10.13 -5.45 -11.33
N TYR A 319 -8.88 -5.93 -11.37
CA TYR A 319 -8.58 -7.37 -11.42
C TYR A 319 -9.20 -8.14 -10.25
N ALA A 320 -9.34 -7.52 -9.07
CA ALA A 320 -10.01 -8.12 -7.92
C ALA A 320 -11.51 -8.37 -8.15
N MET A 321 -12.13 -7.77 -9.18
CA MET A 321 -13.56 -7.90 -9.47
C MET A 321 -13.93 -9.14 -10.28
N PHE A 322 -12.95 -9.93 -10.70
CA PHE A 322 -13.14 -11.07 -11.59
C PHE A 322 -12.87 -12.40 -10.89
N ASP A 323 -13.64 -13.41 -11.30
CA ASP A 323 -13.39 -14.81 -10.94
C ASP A 323 -11.93 -15.22 -11.24
N LYS A 324 -11.36 -16.09 -10.38
CA LYS A 324 -9.96 -16.54 -10.45
C LYS A 324 -9.49 -16.93 -11.85
N TYR A 325 -10.27 -17.73 -12.56
CA TYR A 325 -9.96 -18.18 -13.92
C TYR A 325 -10.92 -17.59 -14.96
N PHE A 326 -11.49 -16.41 -14.67
CA PHE A 326 -12.44 -15.71 -15.52
C PHE A 326 -13.64 -16.61 -15.92
N LYS A 327 -14.09 -17.49 -15.03
CA LYS A 327 -15.34 -18.26 -15.25
C LYS A 327 -16.55 -17.37 -15.04
N GLU A 328 -17.63 -17.67 -15.76
CA GLU A 328 -18.90 -16.97 -15.54
C GLU A 328 -19.34 -17.04 -14.07
N VAL A 329 -19.87 -15.94 -13.55
CA VAL A 329 -20.44 -15.92 -12.19
C VAL A 329 -21.64 -16.88 -12.14
N GLY A 330 -21.69 -17.71 -11.09
CA GLY A 330 -22.64 -18.80 -10.94
C GLY A 330 -22.10 -20.17 -11.35
N CYS A 331 -20.84 -20.27 -11.81
CA CYS A 331 -20.19 -21.52 -12.16
C CYS A 331 -20.35 -22.60 -11.06
N ASN A 332 -20.54 -23.85 -11.48
CA ASN A 332 -20.80 -25.00 -10.59
C ASN A 332 -20.18 -26.31 -11.14
N SER A 333 -19.27 -26.19 -12.10
CA SER A 333 -18.48 -27.28 -12.65
C SER A 333 -17.22 -26.71 -13.31
N PRO A 334 -16.06 -27.41 -13.26
CA PRO A 334 -14.88 -27.02 -14.04
C PRO A 334 -15.18 -26.84 -15.54
N SER A 335 -16.18 -27.56 -16.06
CA SER A 335 -16.62 -27.48 -17.45
C SER A 335 -17.63 -26.36 -17.73
N CYS A 336 -17.90 -25.46 -16.77
CA CYS A 336 -18.75 -24.29 -17.01
C CYS A 336 -18.16 -23.39 -18.11
N THR A 337 -19.04 -22.64 -18.77
CA THR A 337 -18.67 -21.75 -19.88
C THR A 337 -17.56 -20.80 -19.45
N ALA A 338 -16.55 -20.70 -20.30
CA ALA A 338 -15.49 -19.71 -20.18
C ALA A 338 -16.05 -18.33 -20.58
N ALA A 339 -16.02 -17.34 -19.67
CA ALA A 339 -16.53 -16.01 -19.95
C ALA A 339 -15.77 -15.37 -21.13
N GLN A 340 -16.46 -14.57 -21.92
CA GLN A 340 -15.87 -13.92 -23.10
C GLN A 340 -15.59 -12.44 -22.87
N ASN A 341 -16.24 -11.85 -21.87
CA ASN A 341 -16.15 -10.46 -21.47
C ASN A 341 -16.40 -10.38 -19.95
N ARG A 342 -17.21 -9.42 -19.48
CA ARG A 342 -17.51 -9.16 -18.07
C ARG A 342 -18.47 -10.15 -17.41
N GLU A 343 -18.80 -11.29 -18.03
CA GLU A 343 -19.65 -12.31 -17.39
C GLU A 343 -18.96 -12.99 -16.19
N SER A 344 -17.63 -12.87 -16.10
CA SER A 344 -16.83 -13.32 -14.96
C SER A 344 -16.65 -12.26 -13.86
N ALA A 345 -17.13 -11.03 -14.08
CA ALA A 345 -17.04 -9.97 -13.09
C ALA A 345 -18.13 -10.13 -12.03
N HIS A 346 -17.73 -10.42 -10.79
CA HIS A 346 -18.62 -10.35 -9.64
C HIS A 346 -18.70 -8.94 -9.05
N TYR A 347 -17.81 -8.01 -9.43
CA TYR A 347 -17.79 -6.59 -9.01
C TYR A 347 -17.62 -6.38 -7.50
N LEU A 348 -16.99 -7.32 -6.82
CA LEU A 348 -16.60 -7.22 -5.40
C LEU A 348 -15.08 -7.18 -5.32
N LEU A 349 -14.53 -6.62 -4.24
CA LEU A 349 -13.11 -6.81 -3.93
C LEU A 349 -12.94 -8.24 -3.42
N SER A 350 -12.41 -9.13 -4.27
CA SER A 350 -12.08 -10.50 -3.87
C SER A 350 -10.82 -10.54 -2.99
N TRP A 351 -10.47 -11.72 -2.48
CA TRP A 351 -9.34 -11.88 -1.56
C TRP A 351 -7.98 -11.50 -2.16
N TYR A 352 -7.81 -11.70 -3.47
CA TYR A 352 -6.59 -11.36 -4.18
C TYR A 352 -6.84 -11.21 -5.68
N TYR A 353 -5.94 -10.52 -6.34
CA TYR A 353 -5.55 -10.87 -7.70
C TYR A 353 -4.05 -11.17 -7.72
N ALA A 354 -3.60 -11.95 -8.70
CA ALA A 354 -2.20 -12.33 -8.80
C ALA A 354 -1.76 -12.38 -10.25
N TRP A 355 -0.47 -12.17 -10.47
CA TRP A 355 0.15 -12.21 -11.79
C TRP A 355 1.56 -12.77 -11.69
N GLY A 356 2.04 -13.35 -12.78
CA GLY A 356 3.37 -13.95 -12.84
C GLY A 356 3.81 -14.27 -14.25
N GLY A 357 5.07 -14.64 -14.40
CA GLY A 357 5.65 -14.98 -15.69
C GLY A 357 6.98 -15.70 -15.57
N ALA A 358 7.38 -16.39 -16.63
CA ALA A 358 8.70 -17.00 -16.67
C ALA A 358 9.77 -15.89 -16.68
N THR A 359 10.84 -16.05 -15.89
CA THR A 359 12.06 -15.21 -16.06
C THR A 359 12.83 -15.65 -17.30
N ASP A 360 12.79 -16.95 -17.63
CA ASP A 360 13.34 -17.47 -18.89
C ASP A 360 12.44 -17.11 -20.08
N SER A 361 12.88 -16.14 -20.88
CA SER A 361 12.23 -15.76 -22.13
C SER A 361 12.00 -16.91 -23.13
N ASN A 362 12.73 -18.03 -23.03
CA ASN A 362 12.50 -19.21 -23.87
C ASN A 362 11.25 -20.00 -23.46
N ALA A 363 10.83 -19.93 -22.19
CA ALA A 363 9.58 -20.53 -21.73
C ALA A 363 8.37 -19.73 -22.26
N GLY A 364 8.50 -18.40 -22.31
CA GLY A 364 7.64 -17.53 -23.13
C GLY A 364 6.18 -17.44 -22.68
N TRP A 365 5.91 -17.39 -21.38
CA TRP A 365 4.56 -17.28 -20.83
C TRP A 365 4.47 -16.28 -19.68
N ALA A 366 3.28 -15.72 -19.50
CA ALA A 366 2.86 -14.96 -18.32
C ALA A 366 1.36 -15.20 -18.07
N TRP A 367 0.92 -15.02 -16.83
CA TRP A 367 -0.44 -15.30 -16.40
C TRP A 367 -0.99 -14.21 -15.45
N ARG A 368 -2.31 -14.14 -15.38
CA ARG A 368 -3.07 -13.32 -14.43
C ARG A 368 -4.30 -14.08 -13.95
N ILE A 369 -4.66 -13.90 -12.68
CA ILE A 369 -5.88 -14.43 -12.06
C ILE A 369 -6.51 -13.34 -11.19
N GLY A 370 -7.84 -13.30 -11.13
CA GLY A 370 -8.55 -12.64 -10.04
C GLY A 370 -8.67 -13.58 -8.84
N SER A 371 -9.78 -13.51 -8.11
CA SER A 371 -10.14 -14.51 -7.10
C SER A 371 -11.64 -14.76 -7.09
N SER A 372 -12.02 -16.02 -6.92
CA SER A 372 -13.43 -16.43 -6.87
C SER A 372 -14.06 -16.19 -5.50
N HIS A 373 -13.28 -15.80 -4.49
CA HIS A 373 -13.69 -15.72 -3.10
C HIS A 373 -13.74 -14.25 -2.65
N ALA A 374 -14.89 -13.79 -2.17
CA ALA A 374 -15.07 -12.44 -1.68
C ALA A 374 -15.48 -12.46 -0.20
N HIS A 375 -14.76 -11.68 0.61
CA HIS A 375 -15.01 -11.49 2.03
C HIS A 375 -15.56 -10.07 2.27
N PHE A 376 -16.59 -9.91 3.10
CA PHE A 376 -17.18 -8.59 3.35
C PHE A 376 -16.14 -7.61 3.94
N GLY A 377 -15.21 -8.13 4.76
CA GLY A 377 -14.09 -7.38 5.35
C GLY A 377 -13.19 -6.64 4.33
N TYR A 378 -13.15 -7.12 3.09
CA TYR A 378 -12.33 -6.53 2.01
C TYR A 378 -13.05 -5.43 1.24
N GLN A 379 -14.37 -5.33 1.36
CA GLN A 379 -15.13 -4.36 0.58
C GLN A 379 -14.79 -2.93 1.03
N ASN A 380 -14.78 -2.02 0.06
CA ASN A 380 -14.57 -0.59 0.28
C ASN A 380 -15.51 0.21 -0.65
N PRO A 381 -16.77 0.41 -0.23
CA PRO A 381 -17.74 1.15 -1.04
C PRO A 381 -17.42 2.65 -1.08
N MET A 382 -16.61 3.17 -0.14
CA MET A 382 -16.07 4.52 -0.17
C MET A 382 -15.10 4.69 -1.36
N ALA A 383 -14.07 3.85 -1.46
CA ALA A 383 -13.15 3.84 -2.60
C ALA A 383 -13.87 3.60 -3.93
N ALA A 384 -14.90 2.73 -3.97
CA ALA A 384 -15.68 2.50 -5.18
C ALA A 384 -16.50 3.73 -5.60
N TRP A 385 -17.06 4.47 -4.65
CA TRP A 385 -17.73 5.74 -4.91
C TRP A 385 -16.75 6.78 -5.44
N VAL A 386 -15.60 6.94 -4.78
CA VAL A 386 -14.52 7.85 -5.20
C VAL A 386 -14.11 7.59 -6.64
N LEU A 387 -13.70 6.35 -6.96
CA LEU A 387 -13.20 5.95 -8.29
C LEU A 387 -14.27 5.99 -9.40
N SER A 388 -15.55 6.22 -9.04
CA SER A 388 -16.64 6.35 -10.01
C SER A 388 -17.22 7.76 -10.12
N THR A 389 -16.93 8.65 -9.17
CA THR A 389 -17.58 9.96 -9.08
C THR A 389 -16.64 11.15 -8.94
N ASP A 390 -15.46 10.98 -8.33
CA ASP A 390 -14.49 12.05 -8.16
C ASP A 390 -13.68 12.26 -9.46
N ALA A 391 -13.71 13.47 -10.00
CA ALA A 391 -13.16 13.77 -11.33
C ALA A 391 -11.66 13.50 -11.46
N ASP A 392 -10.90 13.65 -10.38
CA ASP A 392 -9.44 13.48 -10.39
C ASP A 392 -9.02 12.04 -10.05
N LEU A 393 -9.89 11.29 -9.37
CA LEU A 393 -9.66 9.89 -9.00
C LEU A 393 -10.33 8.88 -9.93
N ILE A 394 -11.22 9.29 -10.84
CA ILE A 394 -11.75 8.39 -11.89
C ILE A 394 -10.58 7.84 -12.72
N PRO A 395 -10.43 6.50 -12.84
CA PRO A 395 -9.35 5.93 -13.63
C PRO A 395 -9.45 6.24 -15.12
N GLN A 396 -8.29 6.34 -15.77
CA GLN A 396 -8.18 6.78 -17.16
C GLN A 396 -8.70 5.75 -18.17
N SER A 397 -8.80 4.46 -17.81
CA SER A 397 -9.31 3.45 -18.72
C SER A 397 -10.80 3.67 -19.05
N PRO A 398 -11.20 3.55 -20.33
CA PRO A 398 -12.55 3.91 -20.79
C PRO A 398 -13.72 3.27 -20.06
N THR A 399 -13.55 2.06 -19.52
CA THR A 399 -14.62 1.33 -18.82
C THR A 399 -14.49 1.31 -17.30
N ALA A 400 -13.44 1.91 -16.73
CA ALA A 400 -13.17 1.81 -15.31
C ALA A 400 -14.21 2.51 -14.44
N GLN A 401 -14.67 3.70 -14.84
CA GLN A 401 -15.71 4.44 -14.12
C GLN A 401 -16.99 3.62 -13.96
N ASP A 402 -17.45 3.00 -15.06
CA ASP A 402 -18.65 2.14 -15.08
C ASP A 402 -18.49 0.87 -14.23
N ASP A 403 -17.27 0.34 -14.15
CA ASP A 403 -16.97 -0.83 -13.32
C ASP A 403 -17.01 -0.49 -11.83
N TRP A 404 -16.41 0.63 -11.45
CA TRP A 404 -16.42 1.10 -10.07
C TRP A 404 -17.80 1.52 -9.61
N ALA A 405 -18.61 2.17 -10.46
CA ALA A 405 -20.00 2.47 -10.16
C ALA A 405 -20.82 1.20 -9.88
N LYS A 406 -20.65 0.16 -10.72
CA LYS A 406 -21.28 -1.15 -10.48
C LYS A 406 -20.73 -1.84 -9.24
N SER A 407 -19.45 -1.68 -8.95
CA SER A 407 -18.83 -2.25 -7.76
C SER A 407 -19.38 -1.62 -6.49
N MET A 408 -19.53 -0.30 -6.44
CA MET A 408 -20.16 0.40 -5.32
C MET A 408 -21.55 -0.16 -5.01
N ASP A 409 -22.41 -0.25 -6.03
CA ASP A 409 -23.76 -0.82 -5.88
C ASP A 409 -23.71 -2.28 -5.40
N ARG A 410 -22.86 -3.09 -6.02
CA ARG A 410 -22.73 -4.51 -5.69
C ARG A 410 -22.22 -4.75 -4.28
N GLN A 411 -21.29 -3.92 -3.81
CA GLN A 411 -20.74 -4.01 -2.46
C GLN A 411 -21.81 -3.70 -1.41
N LEU A 412 -22.59 -2.62 -1.56
CA LEU A 412 -23.67 -2.29 -0.61
C LEU A 412 -24.77 -3.36 -0.57
N GLU A 413 -25.10 -3.96 -1.71
CA GLU A 413 -25.99 -5.11 -1.77
C GLU A 413 -25.42 -6.33 -1.04
N PHE A 414 -24.10 -6.56 -1.12
CA PHE A 414 -23.40 -7.65 -0.45
C PHE A 414 -23.42 -7.51 1.06
N TYR A 415 -23.16 -6.32 1.61
CA TYR A 415 -23.31 -6.04 3.04
C TYR A 415 -24.74 -6.30 3.52
N GLN A 416 -25.74 -5.78 2.79
CA GLN A 416 -27.15 -5.98 3.16
C GLN A 416 -27.53 -7.47 3.12
N TRP A 417 -27.03 -8.21 2.13
CA TRP A 417 -27.27 -9.65 2.01
C TRP A 417 -26.65 -10.44 3.15
N LEU A 418 -25.47 -10.05 3.64
CA LEU A 418 -24.74 -10.76 4.70
C LEU A 418 -25.11 -10.32 6.12
N GLN A 419 -25.88 -9.23 6.26
CA GLN A 419 -26.25 -8.73 7.56
C GLN A 419 -27.15 -9.72 8.31
N SER A 420 -26.67 -10.23 9.44
CA SER A 420 -27.38 -11.17 10.31
C SER A 420 -28.63 -10.57 10.91
N ALA A 421 -29.46 -11.42 11.52
CA ALA A 421 -30.60 -11.01 12.32
C ALA A 421 -30.19 -10.07 13.48
N ASP A 422 -29.03 -10.32 14.09
CA ASP A 422 -28.52 -9.58 15.26
C ASP A 422 -27.89 -8.23 14.88
N GLY A 423 -27.17 -8.15 13.77
CA GLY A 423 -26.61 -6.89 13.24
C GLY A 423 -25.25 -7.01 12.58
N GLY A 424 -24.41 -7.95 13.05
CA GLY A 424 -23.09 -8.24 12.46
C GLY A 424 -23.18 -8.77 11.02
N ILE A 425 -22.11 -8.61 10.24
CA ILE A 425 -22.04 -9.02 8.82
C ILE A 425 -21.31 -10.36 8.67
N ALA A 426 -21.96 -11.34 8.04
CA ALA A 426 -21.37 -12.66 7.80
C ALA A 426 -20.26 -12.65 6.73
N GLY A 427 -19.53 -13.76 6.59
CA GLY A 427 -18.23 -13.77 5.92
C GLY A 427 -18.28 -13.38 4.44
N GLY A 428 -18.98 -14.14 3.60
CA GLY A 428 -19.10 -13.76 2.20
C GLY A 428 -19.61 -14.82 1.25
N ALA A 429 -19.02 -14.84 0.05
CA ALA A 429 -19.44 -15.74 -1.02
C ALA A 429 -18.27 -16.21 -1.89
N THR A 430 -18.48 -17.33 -2.56
CA THR A 430 -17.55 -17.87 -3.55
C THR A 430 -18.23 -18.24 -4.87
N ASN A 431 -17.56 -17.95 -5.98
CA ASN A 431 -17.90 -18.47 -7.30
C ASN A 431 -17.32 -19.87 -7.56
N SER A 432 -16.31 -20.28 -6.80
CA SER A 432 -15.60 -21.56 -6.95
C SER A 432 -15.74 -22.38 -5.67
N TRP A 433 -16.82 -23.16 -5.59
CA TRP A 433 -17.04 -24.03 -4.43
C TRP A 433 -15.91 -25.06 -4.30
N ASP A 434 -15.45 -25.28 -3.07
CA ASP A 434 -14.22 -26.04 -2.72
C ASP A 434 -12.97 -25.59 -3.50
N GLY A 435 -12.99 -24.36 -4.05
CA GLY A 435 -11.94 -23.81 -4.92
C GLY A 435 -11.64 -24.64 -6.17
N ALA A 436 -12.58 -25.50 -6.58
CA ALA A 436 -12.49 -26.39 -7.73
C ALA A 436 -13.72 -26.30 -8.65
N TYR A 437 -14.48 -25.20 -8.55
CA TYR A 437 -15.79 -25.04 -9.20
C TYR A 437 -16.72 -26.22 -8.96
N ALA A 438 -16.69 -26.82 -7.76
CA ALA A 438 -17.56 -27.93 -7.44
C ALA A 438 -19.05 -27.51 -7.45
N ALA A 439 -19.93 -28.49 -7.53
CA ALA A 439 -21.35 -28.23 -7.40
C ALA A 439 -21.66 -27.78 -5.96
N LYS A 440 -22.19 -26.56 -5.81
CA LYS A 440 -22.69 -26.05 -4.53
C LYS A 440 -23.70 -27.04 -3.91
N PRO A 441 -23.66 -27.27 -2.58
CA PRO A 441 -24.68 -28.06 -1.91
C PRO A 441 -26.11 -27.57 -2.19
N ALA A 442 -27.07 -28.48 -2.25
CA ALA A 442 -28.47 -28.13 -2.50
C ALA A 442 -28.99 -27.21 -1.38
N GLY A 443 -29.62 -26.10 -1.75
CA GLY A 443 -30.14 -25.12 -0.80
C GLY A 443 -29.10 -24.14 -0.26
N THR A 444 -27.87 -24.11 -0.80
CA THR A 444 -26.92 -23.03 -0.52
C THR A 444 -27.49 -21.70 -1.04
N PRO A 445 -27.65 -20.68 -0.18
CA PRO A 445 -28.06 -19.34 -0.61
C PRO A 445 -27.05 -18.73 -1.57
N THR A 446 -27.52 -17.90 -2.50
CA THR A 446 -26.66 -17.28 -3.49
C THR A 446 -26.79 -15.77 -3.54
N PHE A 447 -25.68 -15.12 -3.90
CA PHE A 447 -25.58 -13.70 -4.23
C PHE A 447 -25.11 -13.58 -5.67
N TYR A 448 -26.01 -13.17 -6.57
CA TYR A 448 -25.76 -13.16 -8.03
C TYR A 448 -25.20 -14.46 -8.61
N GLY A 449 -25.44 -15.61 -7.95
CA GLY A 449 -24.95 -16.94 -8.37
C GLY A 449 -23.75 -17.46 -7.58
N MET A 450 -22.99 -16.59 -6.90
CA MET A 450 -21.96 -16.99 -5.93
C MET A 450 -22.62 -17.63 -4.71
N GLY A 451 -22.06 -18.71 -4.17
CA GLY A 451 -22.60 -19.42 -3.01
C GLY A 451 -22.11 -18.81 -1.70
N TYR A 452 -22.99 -18.68 -0.71
CA TYR A 452 -22.63 -18.25 0.64
C TYR A 452 -21.57 -19.16 1.27
N THR A 453 -20.54 -18.54 1.85
CA THR A 453 -19.57 -19.19 2.73
C THR A 453 -19.41 -18.36 4.00
N GLU A 454 -19.40 -19.04 5.14
CA GLU A 454 -19.25 -18.40 6.46
C GLU A 454 -17.83 -17.87 6.66
N ALA A 455 -16.83 -18.59 6.12
CA ALA A 455 -15.41 -18.25 6.22
C ALA A 455 -14.79 -18.29 4.81
N PRO A 456 -14.91 -17.21 4.01
CA PRO A 456 -14.20 -17.12 2.74
C PRO A 456 -12.69 -17.32 2.91
N VAL A 457 -12.08 -18.13 2.05
CA VAL A 457 -10.64 -18.37 1.92
C VAL A 457 -9.98 -19.16 3.05
N TYR A 458 -10.09 -18.77 4.32
CA TYR A 458 -9.38 -19.43 5.42
C TYR A 458 -10.32 -20.00 6.47
N HIS A 459 -9.98 -21.19 6.96
CA HIS A 459 -10.72 -21.99 7.93
C HIS A 459 -9.90 -22.34 9.19
N ASP A 460 -8.59 -22.01 9.22
CA ASP A 460 -7.73 -22.15 10.41
C ASP A 460 -6.96 -20.84 10.71
N PRO A 461 -7.53 -19.94 11.52
CA PRO A 461 -8.92 -19.94 11.99
C PRO A 461 -9.91 -19.54 10.87
N PRO A 462 -11.23 -19.73 11.06
CA PRO A 462 -12.24 -19.19 10.17
C PRO A 462 -12.08 -17.68 9.96
N SER A 463 -11.96 -17.24 8.71
CA SER A 463 -11.62 -15.84 8.36
C SER A 463 -12.59 -14.78 8.88
N ASN A 464 -13.85 -15.15 9.16
CA ASN A 464 -14.84 -14.24 9.74
C ASN A 464 -15.12 -14.49 11.23
N GLU A 465 -14.25 -15.23 11.91
CA GLU A 465 -14.28 -15.30 13.37
C GLU A 465 -13.79 -13.97 13.99
N TRP A 466 -12.87 -13.27 13.33
CA TRP A 466 -12.26 -12.07 13.88
C TRP A 466 -13.16 -10.83 13.75
N PHE A 467 -13.43 -10.16 14.87
CA PHE A 467 -14.25 -8.93 14.89
C PHE A 467 -13.61 -7.75 14.14
N GLY A 468 -12.28 -7.74 13.96
CA GLY A 468 -11.59 -6.70 13.20
C GLY A 468 -12.12 -6.51 11.77
N MET A 469 -12.55 -7.59 11.13
CA MET A 469 -13.20 -7.54 9.81
C MET A 469 -14.48 -6.70 9.82
N GLN A 470 -15.22 -6.68 10.93
CA GLN A 470 -16.43 -5.88 11.06
C GLN A 470 -16.08 -4.39 10.99
N VAL A 471 -15.14 -3.96 11.82
CA VAL A 471 -14.87 -2.53 12.04
C VAL A 471 -14.07 -1.92 10.90
N TRP A 472 -13.07 -2.61 10.35
CA TRP A 472 -12.32 -2.12 9.18
C TRP A 472 -13.24 -1.87 7.98
N SER A 473 -14.20 -2.77 7.78
CA SER A 473 -15.11 -2.71 6.64
C SER A 473 -16.26 -1.73 6.86
N LEU A 474 -16.82 -1.67 8.07
CA LEU A 474 -17.94 -0.78 8.39
C LEU A 474 -17.48 0.67 8.60
N GLU A 475 -16.23 0.92 8.94
CA GLU A 475 -15.64 2.26 8.92
C GLU A 475 -15.80 2.89 7.52
N ARG A 476 -15.48 2.14 6.46
CA ARG A 476 -15.63 2.58 5.06
C ARG A 476 -17.09 2.83 4.68
N VAL A 477 -18.02 2.04 5.21
CA VAL A 477 -19.48 2.26 5.03
C VAL A 477 -19.92 3.52 5.77
N ALA A 478 -19.37 3.79 6.95
CA ALA A 478 -19.67 4.98 7.75
C ALA A 478 -19.11 6.26 7.11
N GLN A 479 -17.90 6.21 6.55
CA GLN A 479 -17.32 7.30 5.75
C GLN A 479 -18.18 7.59 4.52
N LEU A 480 -18.62 6.55 3.79
CA LEU A 480 -19.52 6.74 2.65
C LEU A 480 -20.85 7.38 3.09
N LEU A 481 -21.44 6.93 4.20
CA LEU A 481 -22.64 7.53 4.74
C LEU A 481 -22.43 9.02 5.04
N HIS A 482 -21.31 9.36 5.68
CA HIS A 482 -20.96 10.73 6.01
C HIS A 482 -20.81 11.63 4.78
N GLU A 483 -20.15 11.15 3.72
CA GLU A 483 -19.92 11.94 2.51
C GLU A 483 -21.14 12.06 1.59
N THR A 484 -22.06 11.10 1.62
CA THR A 484 -23.09 10.95 0.57
C THR A 484 -24.52 10.85 1.04
N ASP A 485 -24.77 10.71 2.35
CA ASP A 485 -26.07 10.37 2.92
C ASP A 485 -26.69 9.08 2.31
N ASP A 486 -25.88 8.12 1.82
CA ASP A 486 -26.40 6.94 1.13
C ASP A 486 -27.36 6.16 2.05
N PRO A 487 -28.65 6.01 1.68
CA PRO A 487 -29.66 5.41 2.54
C PRO A 487 -29.45 3.90 2.77
N ARG A 488 -28.70 3.22 1.89
CA ARG A 488 -28.35 1.81 2.04
C ARG A 488 -27.24 1.67 3.08
N ALA A 489 -26.21 2.52 3.02
CA ALA A 489 -25.15 2.59 4.03
C ALA A 489 -25.76 2.89 5.41
N LYS A 490 -26.64 3.90 5.50
CA LYS A 490 -27.39 4.21 6.72
C LYS A 490 -28.14 3.01 7.27
N LYS A 491 -28.91 2.32 6.43
CA LYS A 491 -29.69 1.15 6.86
C LYS A 491 -28.82 0.01 7.40
N ILE A 492 -27.63 -0.20 6.85
CA ILE A 492 -26.68 -1.20 7.33
C ILE A 492 -26.17 -0.79 8.73
N LEU A 493 -25.72 0.45 8.88
CA LEU A 493 -25.14 0.97 10.13
C LEU A 493 -26.18 1.13 11.25
N ASP A 494 -27.40 1.58 10.94
CA ASP A 494 -28.52 1.71 11.89
C ASP A 494 -28.85 0.38 12.59
N LYS A 495 -28.48 -0.76 11.99
CA LYS A 495 -28.63 -2.08 12.59
C LYS A 495 -27.34 -2.58 13.24
N TRP A 496 -26.18 -2.32 12.64
CA TRP A 496 -24.90 -2.80 13.13
C TRP A 496 -24.42 -2.04 14.38
N VAL A 497 -24.54 -0.71 14.40
CA VAL A 497 -24.02 0.14 15.49
C VAL A 497 -24.65 -0.19 16.83
N PRO A 498 -26.00 -0.32 16.96
CA PRO A 498 -26.60 -0.72 18.23
C PRO A 498 -26.14 -2.11 18.71
N TRP A 499 -26.00 -3.07 17.80
CA TRP A 499 -25.50 -4.41 18.11
C TRP A 499 -24.05 -4.37 18.63
N ALA A 500 -23.17 -3.61 17.98
CA ALA A 500 -21.77 -3.49 18.38
C ALA A 500 -21.65 -2.80 19.75
N LEU A 501 -22.42 -1.73 19.99
CA LEU A 501 -22.44 -1.02 21.27
C LEU A 501 -22.98 -1.90 22.40
N GLU A 502 -24.04 -2.68 22.16
CA GLU A 502 -24.58 -3.62 23.16
C GLU A 502 -23.57 -4.71 23.56
N ASN A 503 -22.66 -5.07 22.66
CA ASN A 503 -21.62 -6.06 22.91
C ASN A 503 -20.28 -5.46 23.38
N THR A 504 -20.22 -4.14 23.59
CA THR A 504 -19.05 -3.44 24.11
C THR A 504 -19.18 -3.23 25.61
N ASN A 505 -18.16 -3.62 26.37
CA ASN A 505 -18.17 -3.46 27.82
C ASN A 505 -17.30 -2.27 28.22
N PHE A 506 -17.89 -1.35 28.96
CA PHE A 506 -17.17 -0.34 29.74
C PHE A 506 -17.49 -0.57 31.22
N THR A 507 -16.48 -0.59 32.08
CA THR A 507 -16.64 -0.79 33.52
C THR A 507 -16.35 0.49 34.30
N ASP A 508 -16.87 0.58 35.52
CA ASP A 508 -16.67 1.75 36.40
C ASP A 508 -15.20 1.93 36.82
N ASP A 509 -14.38 0.88 36.73
CA ASP A 509 -12.93 0.91 37.02
C ASP A 509 -12.11 1.28 35.75
N GLU A 510 -12.72 1.99 34.80
CA GLU A 510 -12.08 2.50 33.56
C GLU A 510 -11.51 1.39 32.65
N ASN A 511 -11.89 0.14 32.89
CA ASN A 511 -11.55 -1.00 32.03
C ASN A 511 -12.60 -1.15 30.90
N TRP A 512 -12.14 -1.64 29.75
CA TRP A 512 -12.96 -1.84 28.55
C TRP A 512 -12.66 -3.18 27.90
N SER A 513 -13.62 -3.68 27.13
CA SER A 513 -13.38 -4.79 26.22
C SER A 513 -14.38 -4.73 25.07
N ILE A 514 -13.91 -4.99 23.87
CA ILE A 514 -14.73 -5.10 22.66
C ILE A 514 -14.84 -6.57 22.25
N PRO A 515 -15.79 -6.95 21.37
CA PRO A 515 -15.80 -8.28 20.78
C PRO A 515 -14.45 -8.60 20.11
N SER A 516 -13.93 -9.82 20.31
CA SER A 516 -12.73 -10.32 19.64
C SER A 516 -13.07 -11.43 18.65
N ASN A 517 -13.81 -12.44 19.12
CA ASN A 517 -14.19 -13.63 18.37
C ASN A 517 -15.70 -13.68 18.16
N LEU A 518 -16.11 -14.12 16.97
CA LEU A 518 -17.49 -14.24 16.52
C LEU A 518 -17.79 -15.69 16.14
N ALA A 519 -18.91 -16.19 16.62
CA ALA A 519 -19.47 -17.47 16.22
C ALA A 519 -20.72 -17.25 15.36
N TRP A 520 -20.74 -17.87 14.17
CA TRP A 520 -21.82 -17.75 13.21
C TRP A 520 -22.70 -19.00 13.22
N SER A 521 -23.99 -18.82 12.94
CA SER A 521 -24.93 -19.93 12.78
C SER A 521 -26.00 -19.60 11.75
N GLY A 522 -26.36 -20.61 10.97
CA GLY A 522 -27.38 -20.50 9.93
C GLY A 522 -26.86 -19.86 8.65
N LYS A 523 -27.76 -19.28 7.84
CA LYS A 523 -27.42 -18.78 6.49
C LYS A 523 -28.33 -17.60 6.12
N PRO A 524 -27.87 -16.67 5.27
CA PRO A 524 -28.73 -15.62 4.74
C PRO A 524 -29.80 -16.20 3.81
N ASP A 525 -30.82 -15.41 3.48
CA ASP A 525 -31.74 -15.72 2.38
C ASP A 525 -30.99 -15.64 1.04
N THR A 526 -31.47 -16.29 -0.02
CA THR A 526 -30.94 -16.03 -1.37
C THR A 526 -31.22 -14.59 -1.77
N TRP A 527 -30.19 -13.87 -2.24
CA TRP A 527 -30.31 -12.46 -2.62
C TRP A 527 -31.33 -12.26 -3.73
N ASN A 528 -32.18 -11.25 -3.55
CA ASN A 528 -33.09 -10.75 -4.56
C ASN A 528 -33.12 -9.21 -4.46
N PRO A 529 -32.51 -8.48 -5.40
CA PRO A 529 -32.40 -7.03 -5.31
C PRO A 529 -33.76 -6.32 -5.32
N SER A 530 -34.80 -6.93 -5.89
CA SER A 530 -36.16 -6.37 -5.90
C SER A 530 -36.94 -6.64 -4.61
N ASN A 531 -36.52 -7.62 -3.81
CA ASN A 531 -37.14 -7.97 -2.54
C ASN A 531 -36.10 -8.65 -1.62
N PRO A 532 -35.17 -7.87 -1.03
CA PRO A 532 -34.14 -8.41 -0.17
C PRO A 532 -34.74 -9.22 0.99
N GLY A 533 -34.12 -10.35 1.31
CA GLY A 533 -34.49 -11.16 2.46
C GLY A 533 -34.26 -10.43 3.78
N ASN A 534 -34.82 -10.96 4.87
CA ASN A 534 -34.61 -10.41 6.20
C ASN A 534 -33.56 -11.18 7.02
N ASN A 535 -33.01 -12.27 6.46
CA ASN A 535 -31.97 -13.08 7.07
C ASN A 535 -32.32 -13.57 8.49
N ALA A 536 -33.61 -13.84 8.75
CA ALA A 536 -34.07 -14.29 10.07
C ALA A 536 -33.43 -15.62 10.53
N GLY A 537 -32.83 -16.38 9.61
CA GLY A 537 -32.11 -17.63 9.89
C GLY A 537 -30.59 -17.49 10.00
N LEU A 538 -30.02 -16.29 9.91
CA LEU A 538 -28.59 -16.03 10.07
C LEU A 538 -28.35 -15.27 11.37
N THR A 539 -27.52 -15.81 12.26
CA THR A 539 -27.24 -15.21 13.57
C THR A 539 -25.75 -15.17 13.86
N VAL A 540 -25.33 -14.19 14.67
CA VAL A 540 -23.97 -14.06 15.19
C VAL A 540 -23.99 -13.97 16.71
N THR A 541 -23.01 -14.59 17.36
CA THR A 541 -22.78 -14.47 18.80
C THR A 541 -21.34 -14.07 19.04
N VAL A 542 -21.10 -13.13 19.95
CA VAL A 542 -19.77 -12.81 20.42
C VAL A 542 -19.27 -13.94 21.32
N SER A 543 -18.26 -14.67 20.86
CA SER A 543 -17.67 -15.83 21.56
C SER A 543 -16.45 -15.45 22.40
N GLY A 544 -15.88 -14.27 22.19
CA GLY A 544 -14.76 -13.74 22.96
C GLY A 544 -14.76 -12.21 23.01
N HIS A 545 -14.14 -11.67 24.05
CA HIS A 545 -13.88 -10.24 24.22
C HIS A 545 -12.39 -10.03 24.44
N GLY A 546 -11.87 -8.89 24.00
CA GLY A 546 -10.46 -8.52 24.14
C GLY A 546 -10.26 -7.01 24.18
N GLN A 547 -8.99 -6.61 24.24
CA GLN A 547 -8.55 -5.22 24.27
C GLN A 547 -7.61 -4.90 23.11
N ASP A 548 -7.90 -5.46 21.93
CA ASP A 548 -7.16 -5.13 20.70
C ASP A 548 -7.31 -3.64 20.39
N VAL A 549 -6.22 -2.89 20.59
CA VAL A 549 -6.20 -1.43 20.50
C VAL A 549 -6.38 -0.92 19.07
N GLY A 550 -5.88 -1.66 18.07
CA GLY A 550 -6.06 -1.31 16.67
C GLY A 550 -7.51 -1.50 16.22
N VAL A 551 -8.12 -2.63 16.60
CA VAL A 551 -9.54 -2.89 16.35
C VAL A 551 -10.42 -1.89 17.11
N ALA A 552 -10.08 -1.54 18.35
CA ALA A 552 -10.81 -0.54 19.12
C ALA A 552 -10.76 0.85 18.48
N ALA A 553 -9.62 1.25 17.92
CA ALA A 553 -9.50 2.52 17.21
C ALA A 553 -10.31 2.55 15.90
N ALA A 554 -10.23 1.51 15.08
CA ALA A 554 -11.07 1.40 13.88
C ALA A 554 -12.57 1.33 14.23
N TYR A 555 -12.91 0.69 15.35
CA TYR A 555 -14.27 0.70 15.88
C TYR A 555 -14.71 2.11 16.28
N ALA A 556 -13.86 2.85 17.00
CA ALA A 556 -14.12 4.24 17.32
C ALA A 556 -14.35 5.05 16.04
N ARG A 557 -13.51 4.93 15.00
CA ARG A 557 -13.73 5.61 13.70
C ARG A 557 -15.05 5.27 13.06
N THR A 558 -15.45 3.99 13.06
CA THR A 558 -16.77 3.56 12.58
C THR A 558 -17.90 4.30 13.31
N LEU A 559 -17.83 4.36 14.65
CA LEU A 559 -18.82 5.05 15.48
C LEU A 559 -18.80 6.57 15.25
N MET A 560 -17.62 7.17 15.09
CA MET A 560 -17.47 8.62 14.86
C MET A 560 -18.10 9.06 13.55
N TYR A 561 -17.74 8.44 12.42
CA TYR A 561 -18.33 8.80 11.12
C TYR A 561 -19.84 8.56 11.09
N TYR A 562 -20.32 7.48 11.71
CA TYR A 562 -21.75 7.23 11.85
C TYR A 562 -22.43 8.32 12.71
N ALA A 563 -21.86 8.68 13.85
CA ALA A 563 -22.41 9.71 14.72
C ALA A 563 -22.39 11.09 14.06
N ALA A 564 -21.32 11.47 13.37
CA ALA A 564 -21.22 12.71 12.62
C ALA A 564 -22.30 12.80 11.52
N ALA A 565 -22.60 11.68 10.85
CA ALA A 565 -23.64 11.63 9.82
C ALA A 565 -25.08 11.61 10.37
N THR A 566 -25.29 11.16 11.61
CA THR A 566 -26.64 10.87 12.14
C THR A 566 -27.05 11.65 13.38
N GLY A 567 -26.10 12.27 14.08
CA GLY A 567 -26.30 12.87 15.41
C GLY A 567 -26.51 11.83 16.52
N ASP A 568 -25.96 10.62 16.39
CA ASP A 568 -26.11 9.56 17.40
C ASP A 568 -25.15 9.77 18.59
N ASP A 569 -25.68 10.35 19.67
CA ASP A 569 -24.93 10.64 20.90
C ASP A 569 -24.29 9.39 21.53
N ALA A 570 -24.92 8.21 21.42
CA ALA A 570 -24.41 6.99 22.05
C ALA A 570 -23.19 6.44 21.29
N ALA A 571 -23.21 6.53 19.96
CA ALA A 571 -22.06 6.20 19.12
C ALA A 571 -20.90 7.17 19.35
N GLN A 572 -21.16 8.49 19.39
CA GLN A 572 -20.13 9.49 19.68
C GLN A 572 -19.48 9.26 21.05
N GLU A 573 -20.29 9.05 22.10
CA GLU A 573 -19.79 8.78 23.45
C GLU A 573 -19.03 7.46 23.54
N GLY A 574 -19.46 6.42 22.82
CA GLY A 574 -18.76 5.14 22.73
C GLY A 574 -17.38 5.28 22.10
N ALA A 575 -17.28 6.03 21.00
CA ALA A 575 -15.99 6.34 20.36
C ALA A 575 -15.06 7.11 21.30
N ARG A 576 -15.56 8.19 21.91
CA ARG A 576 -14.80 9.02 22.86
C ARG A 576 -14.20 8.18 23.99
N LYS A 577 -15.01 7.32 24.62
CA LYS A 577 -14.56 6.44 25.71
C LYS A 577 -13.46 5.48 25.28
N LEU A 578 -13.57 4.87 24.10
CA LEU A 578 -12.52 3.97 23.60
C LEU A 578 -11.20 4.73 23.43
N LEU A 579 -11.23 5.91 22.81
CA LEU A 579 -10.04 6.74 22.61
C LEU A 579 -9.43 7.21 23.93
N ASP A 580 -10.25 7.71 24.84
CA ASP A 580 -9.78 8.18 26.15
C ASP A 580 -9.18 7.05 26.98
N TYR A 581 -9.83 5.88 27.00
CA TYR A 581 -9.32 4.77 27.81
C TYR A 581 -8.04 4.16 27.22
N MET A 582 -7.93 4.05 25.90
CA MET A 582 -6.67 3.67 25.26
C MET A 582 -5.55 4.66 25.58
N TRP A 583 -5.83 5.96 25.47
CA TRP A 583 -4.83 6.99 25.71
C TRP A 583 -4.38 7.09 27.17
N GLU A 584 -5.33 7.13 28.11
CA GLU A 584 -5.05 7.38 29.53
C GLU A 584 -4.44 6.15 30.24
N TYR A 585 -4.82 4.93 29.84
CA TYR A 585 -4.48 3.71 30.59
C TYR A 585 -3.59 2.72 29.84
N HIS A 586 -3.40 2.90 28.53
CA HIS A 586 -2.68 1.92 27.69
C HIS A 586 -1.55 2.53 26.84
N ARG A 587 -1.24 3.82 27.03
CA ARG A 587 -0.04 4.43 26.45
C ARG A 587 1.21 4.00 27.22
N ASP A 588 2.28 3.66 26.51
CA ASP A 588 3.61 3.38 27.04
C ASP A 588 4.68 4.29 26.41
N ASP A 589 5.96 3.90 26.47
CA ASP A 589 7.08 4.74 26.02
C ASP A 589 7.17 4.86 24.49
N ILE A 590 6.53 3.95 23.72
CA ILE A 590 6.67 3.90 22.26
C ILE A 590 5.34 3.87 21.50
N GLY A 591 4.21 3.81 22.20
CA GLY A 591 2.89 3.90 21.59
C GLY A 591 1.78 3.53 22.55
N VAL A 592 0.78 2.82 22.06
CA VAL A 592 -0.36 2.33 22.85
C VAL A 592 -0.47 0.82 22.69
N SER A 593 -0.42 0.09 23.81
CA SER A 593 -0.45 -1.36 23.79
C SER A 593 -1.25 -1.94 24.96
N THR A 594 -1.81 -3.13 24.76
CA THR A 594 -2.44 -3.92 25.81
C THR A 594 -1.80 -5.30 25.85
N THR A 595 -1.84 -5.95 27.02
CA THR A 595 -1.28 -7.28 27.16
C THR A 595 -2.17 -8.32 26.50
N GLU A 596 -1.63 -9.01 25.51
CA GLU A 596 -2.26 -10.12 24.82
C GLU A 596 -1.55 -11.44 25.10
N LYS A 597 -2.35 -12.49 25.30
CA LYS A 597 -1.86 -13.86 25.50
C LYS A 597 -1.82 -14.59 24.17
N ARG A 598 -0.68 -15.21 23.89
CA ARG A 598 -0.45 -15.95 22.64
C ARG A 598 -0.46 -17.45 22.87
N GLY A 599 -1.61 -17.97 23.30
CA GLY A 599 -1.81 -19.41 23.51
C GLY A 599 -1.66 -20.24 22.23
N ASP A 600 -1.80 -19.61 21.07
CA ASP A 600 -1.51 -20.14 19.75
C ASP A 600 -0.02 -20.40 19.49
N TYR A 601 0.90 -19.79 20.24
CA TYR A 601 2.36 -20.01 20.08
C TYR A 601 2.82 -21.40 20.52
N LYS A 602 1.91 -22.24 21.01
CA LYS A 602 2.16 -23.69 21.14
C LYS A 602 2.39 -24.37 19.79
N ARG A 603 2.03 -23.72 18.68
CA ARG A 603 2.15 -24.25 17.32
C ARG A 603 3.54 -24.07 16.71
N PHE A 604 4.47 -23.38 17.39
CA PHE A 604 5.85 -23.20 16.90
C PHE A 604 6.55 -24.54 16.61
N ASP A 605 6.29 -25.58 17.42
CA ASP A 605 6.87 -26.92 17.26
C ASP A 605 5.88 -27.96 16.71
N ASP A 606 4.75 -27.53 16.14
CA ASP A 606 3.76 -28.42 15.51
C ASP A 606 4.38 -29.15 14.32
N VAL A 607 4.57 -30.46 14.47
CA VAL A 607 4.95 -31.34 13.36
C VAL A 607 3.71 -31.90 12.70
N TYR A 608 3.68 -31.89 11.37
CA TYR A 608 2.57 -32.43 10.60
C TYR A 608 2.15 -33.84 11.03
N THR A 609 0.86 -34.01 11.32
CA THR A 609 0.24 -35.32 11.54
C THR A 609 -0.72 -35.67 10.41
N ALA A 610 -0.77 -36.93 10.00
CA ALA A 610 -1.59 -37.35 8.86
C ALA A 610 -3.08 -37.00 9.06
N GLY A 611 -3.56 -36.01 8.29
CA GLY A 611 -4.93 -35.51 8.35
C GLY A 611 -5.23 -34.54 9.49
N GLY A 612 -4.21 -34.03 10.18
CA GLY A 612 -4.30 -32.92 11.11
C GLY A 612 -3.34 -31.80 10.72
N ASP A 613 -3.08 -30.90 11.67
CA ASP A 613 -2.36 -29.66 11.46
C ASP A 613 -0.83 -29.87 11.42
N GLY A 614 -0.11 -28.81 11.04
CA GLY A 614 1.35 -28.70 11.06
C GLY A 614 1.97 -28.60 9.66
N THR A 615 3.22 -28.16 9.58
CA THR A 615 3.91 -27.88 8.31
C THR A 615 4.05 -29.13 7.45
N TYR A 616 3.18 -29.28 6.44
CA TYR A 616 3.22 -30.42 5.54
C TYR A 616 4.34 -30.29 4.51
N VAL A 617 5.14 -31.34 4.32
CA VAL A 617 6.09 -31.47 3.20
C VAL A 617 5.83 -32.80 2.48
N PRO A 618 5.69 -32.82 1.13
CA PRO A 618 5.38 -34.05 0.40
C PRO A 618 6.42 -35.16 0.64
N PRO A 619 5.99 -36.43 0.78
CA PRO A 619 6.93 -37.54 0.96
C PRO A 619 7.99 -37.63 -0.14
N GLY A 620 9.26 -37.61 0.26
CA GLY A 620 10.40 -37.67 -0.66
C GLY A 620 10.83 -36.33 -1.25
N TRP A 621 10.12 -35.24 -0.95
CA TRP A 621 10.58 -33.88 -1.21
C TRP A 621 11.62 -33.48 -0.15
N SER A 622 12.66 -32.75 -0.55
CA SER A 622 13.66 -32.19 0.36
C SER A 622 14.30 -30.96 -0.28
N GLY A 623 14.59 -29.95 0.54
CA GLY A 623 15.20 -28.69 0.13
C GLY A 623 15.80 -27.95 1.32
N THR A 624 16.28 -26.73 1.10
CA THR A 624 16.86 -25.90 2.18
C THR A 624 16.40 -24.45 2.09
N MET A 625 16.10 -23.84 3.24
CA MET A 625 15.96 -22.40 3.41
C MET A 625 17.34 -21.72 3.21
N PRO A 626 17.40 -20.40 2.95
CA PRO A 626 18.68 -19.72 2.71
C PRO A 626 19.67 -19.75 3.88
N ASN A 627 19.18 -19.78 5.12
CA ASN A 627 20.03 -19.95 6.32
C ASN A 627 20.57 -21.39 6.51
N GLY A 628 20.13 -22.33 5.68
CA GLY A 628 20.53 -23.74 5.72
C GLY A 628 19.57 -24.66 6.48
N ASP A 629 18.45 -24.16 6.99
CA ASP A 629 17.42 -25.00 7.58
C ASP A 629 16.89 -26.01 6.55
N VAL A 630 16.79 -27.26 6.95
CA VAL A 630 16.37 -28.35 6.07
C VAL A 630 14.84 -28.39 6.04
N ILE A 631 14.29 -28.41 4.84
CA ILE A 631 12.86 -28.59 4.62
C ILE A 631 12.67 -30.05 4.17
N GLU A 632 12.05 -30.87 5.00
CA GLU A 632 11.76 -32.28 4.71
C GLU A 632 10.52 -32.77 5.49
N PRO A 633 9.93 -33.94 5.16
CA PRO A 633 8.81 -34.46 5.92
C PRO A 633 9.12 -34.63 7.41
N GLY A 634 8.32 -33.98 8.26
CA GLY A 634 8.45 -34.05 9.73
C GLY A 634 9.05 -32.81 10.38
N VAL A 635 9.33 -31.75 9.60
CA VAL A 635 9.66 -30.42 10.14
C VAL A 635 8.44 -29.74 10.78
N SER A 636 8.71 -28.88 11.75
CA SER A 636 7.77 -27.91 12.34
C SER A 636 7.92 -26.52 11.72
N PHE A 637 7.07 -25.58 12.15
CA PHE A 637 7.18 -24.15 11.80
C PHE A 637 8.57 -23.58 12.17
N LEU A 638 9.05 -23.90 13.37
CA LEU A 638 10.34 -23.45 13.90
C LEU A 638 11.53 -24.07 13.16
N ASP A 639 11.44 -25.34 12.75
CA ASP A 639 12.55 -26.06 12.11
C ASP A 639 12.99 -25.44 10.78
N ILE A 640 12.12 -24.69 10.12
CA ILE A 640 12.41 -23.95 8.88
C ILE A 640 12.53 -22.43 9.09
N ARG A 641 12.58 -22.00 10.36
CA ARG A 641 12.72 -20.59 10.80
C ARG A 641 13.61 -20.53 12.03
N SER A 642 14.76 -21.21 12.00
CA SER A 642 15.62 -21.36 13.18
C SER A 642 16.19 -20.04 13.69
N PHE A 643 16.14 -18.96 12.89
CA PHE A 643 16.46 -17.61 13.32
C PHE A 643 15.62 -17.15 14.53
N TYR A 644 14.42 -17.70 14.72
CA TYR A 644 13.61 -17.41 15.91
C TYR A 644 14.29 -17.82 17.22
N LEU A 645 15.20 -18.80 17.19
CA LEU A 645 15.93 -19.22 18.39
C LEU A 645 16.85 -18.11 18.94
N ASP A 646 17.22 -17.14 18.09
CA ASP A 646 18.04 -15.99 18.45
C ASP A 646 17.21 -14.74 18.82
N ASP A 647 15.88 -14.82 18.72
CA ASP A 647 14.97 -13.73 19.06
C ASP A 647 15.00 -13.45 20.59
N PRO A 648 15.05 -12.17 21.02
CA PRO A 648 15.13 -11.82 22.44
C PRO A 648 13.94 -12.33 23.27
N ASP A 649 12.77 -12.52 22.66
CA ASP A 649 11.55 -12.98 23.30
C ASP A 649 11.31 -14.50 23.15
N TRP A 650 12.14 -15.20 22.38
CA TRP A 650 12.10 -16.66 22.27
C TRP A 650 12.07 -17.40 23.63
N PRO A 651 12.81 -16.97 24.68
CA PRO A 651 12.74 -17.63 25.99
C PRO A 651 11.33 -17.67 26.60
N LYS A 652 10.45 -16.71 26.28
CA LYS A 652 9.03 -16.73 26.71
C LYS A 652 8.29 -17.88 26.05
N VAL A 653 8.44 -18.03 24.74
CA VAL A 653 7.80 -19.08 23.94
C VAL A 653 8.35 -20.45 24.30
N GLN A 654 9.66 -20.60 24.41
CA GLN A 654 10.29 -21.85 24.84
C GLN A 654 9.76 -22.32 26.21
N ALA A 655 9.57 -21.40 27.16
CA ALA A 655 8.99 -21.73 28.46
C ALA A 655 7.55 -22.25 28.36
N TYR A 656 6.75 -21.72 27.43
CA TYR A 656 5.40 -22.21 27.16
C TYR A 656 5.42 -23.61 26.53
N LEU A 657 6.28 -23.83 25.53
CA LEU A 657 6.47 -25.15 24.90
C LEU A 657 6.94 -26.22 25.91
N ASP A 658 7.72 -25.82 26.92
CA ASP A 658 8.15 -26.69 28.02
C ASP A 658 7.04 -26.97 29.08
N GLY A 659 5.82 -26.51 28.83
CA GLY A 659 4.64 -26.71 29.68
C GLY A 659 4.39 -25.59 30.70
N GLY A 660 4.95 -24.40 30.47
CA GLY A 660 4.69 -23.18 31.23
C GLY A 660 3.33 -22.54 30.92
N GLU A 661 3.14 -21.32 31.41
CA GLU A 661 1.96 -20.49 31.11
C GLU A 661 2.02 -19.92 29.69
N GLU A 662 0.87 -19.51 29.14
CA GLU A 662 0.81 -18.82 27.85
C GLU A 662 1.68 -17.56 27.86
N PRO A 663 2.47 -17.30 26.82
CA PRO A 663 3.33 -16.13 26.76
C PRO A 663 2.47 -14.87 26.55
N GLU A 664 2.87 -13.81 27.24
CA GLU A 664 2.22 -12.50 27.21
C GLU A 664 3.12 -11.49 26.47
N PHE A 665 2.49 -10.68 25.62
CA PHE A 665 3.15 -9.66 24.81
C PHE A 665 2.35 -8.36 24.83
N ASN A 666 3.06 -7.25 24.66
CA ASN A 666 2.50 -5.94 24.39
C ASN A 666 3.03 -5.54 23.02
N TYR A 667 2.22 -5.65 21.98
CA TYR A 667 2.67 -5.42 20.61
C TYR A 667 2.35 -4.02 20.11
N HIS A 668 3.28 -3.49 19.33
CA HIS A 668 3.20 -2.21 18.63
C HIS A 668 3.08 -2.46 17.13
N ARG A 669 1.96 -3.06 16.73
CA ARG A 669 1.64 -3.26 15.31
C ARG A 669 1.50 -1.90 14.63
N PHE A 670 2.23 -1.66 13.54
CA PHE A 670 2.27 -0.37 12.85
C PHE A 670 0.87 0.12 12.46
N TRP A 671 0.06 -0.79 11.91
CA TRP A 671 -1.32 -0.49 11.51
C TRP A 671 -2.20 -0.10 12.70
N ALA A 672 -1.99 -0.72 13.88
CA ALA A 672 -2.79 -0.47 15.07
C ALA A 672 -2.47 0.92 15.65
N GLN A 673 -1.19 1.27 15.74
CA GLN A 673 -0.76 2.60 16.19
C GLN A 673 -1.27 3.69 15.24
N THR A 674 -1.20 3.43 13.94
CA THR A 674 -1.75 4.34 12.93
C THR A 674 -3.26 4.49 13.06
N ALA A 675 -4.00 3.40 13.28
CA ALA A 675 -5.44 3.44 13.50
C ALA A 675 -5.79 4.31 14.72
N ILE A 676 -5.04 4.19 15.82
CA ILE A 676 -5.22 5.00 17.03
C ILE A 676 -4.93 6.47 16.75
N ALA A 677 -3.78 6.78 16.14
CA ALA A 677 -3.38 8.14 15.80
C ALA A 677 -4.45 8.83 14.94
N THR A 678 -4.85 8.18 13.85
CA THR A 678 -5.84 8.71 12.91
C THR A 678 -7.22 8.86 13.55
N ALA A 679 -7.62 7.95 14.44
CA ALA A 679 -8.86 8.05 15.19
C ALA A 679 -8.88 9.23 16.19
N LEU A 680 -7.75 9.53 16.84
CA LEU A 680 -7.62 10.69 17.73
C LEU A 680 -7.88 11.97 16.93
N ALA A 681 -7.14 12.18 15.83
CA ALA A 681 -7.30 13.36 15.00
C ALA A 681 -8.72 13.46 14.39
N ASP A 682 -9.31 12.35 13.96
CA ASP A 682 -10.66 12.36 13.39
C ASP A 682 -11.73 12.73 14.41
N TYR A 683 -11.56 12.37 15.70
CA TYR A 683 -12.50 12.79 16.74
C TYR A 683 -12.56 14.32 16.84
N GLU A 684 -11.38 14.96 16.80
CA GLU A 684 -11.30 16.42 16.81
C GLU A 684 -12.00 17.03 15.59
N HIS A 685 -11.62 16.54 14.41
CA HIS A 685 -12.11 17.05 13.14
C HIS A 685 -13.64 16.93 12.98
N LEU A 686 -14.22 15.83 13.46
CA LEU A 686 -15.64 15.56 13.27
C LEU A 686 -16.55 16.24 14.30
N PHE A 687 -16.06 16.54 15.51
CA PHE A 687 -16.92 16.98 16.61
C PHE A 687 -16.54 18.30 17.27
N ASN A 688 -15.29 18.72 17.14
CA ASN A 688 -14.75 19.89 17.84
C ASN A 688 -14.30 20.99 16.88
N ASP A 689 -13.95 20.64 15.64
CA ASP A 689 -13.69 21.56 14.51
C ASP A 689 -14.96 22.21 13.93
N ALA A 690 -16.07 22.22 14.68
CA ALA A 690 -17.23 23.02 14.32
C ALA A 690 -16.82 24.50 14.30
N ASP A 691 -16.63 24.99 13.07
CA ASP A 691 -16.50 26.38 12.62
C ASP A 691 -16.93 27.38 13.72
N PRO A 692 -16.04 28.28 14.19
CA PRO A 692 -16.43 29.36 15.07
C PRO A 692 -17.31 30.34 14.27
N ASP A 693 -18.58 29.98 14.08
CA ASP A 693 -19.64 30.82 13.54
C ASP A 693 -19.34 31.36 12.12
N PRO A 694 -19.93 30.82 11.04
CA PRO A 694 -20.15 31.68 9.89
C PRO A 694 -21.07 32.77 10.42
N GLU A 695 -20.53 33.98 10.65
CA GLU A 695 -21.22 35.18 11.10
C GLU A 695 -22.72 35.06 10.84
N PRO A 696 -23.59 35.16 11.87
CA PRO A 696 -25.01 34.96 11.67
C PRO A 696 -25.44 35.88 10.53
N THR A 697 -25.71 35.29 9.37
CA THR A 697 -26.17 36.06 8.22
C THR A 697 -27.40 36.80 8.71
N ASP A 698 -27.24 38.13 8.71
CA ASP A 698 -28.19 39.11 9.21
C ASP A 698 -29.62 38.66 8.83
N PRO A 699 -30.54 38.50 9.78
CA PRO A 699 -31.90 38.13 9.43
C PRO A 699 -32.44 39.17 8.46
N ASP A 700 -32.74 38.69 7.24
CA ASP A 700 -33.65 39.25 6.24
C ASP A 700 -34.23 40.63 6.60
N PRO A 701 -33.88 41.72 5.88
CA PRO A 701 -34.44 43.03 6.18
C PRO A 701 -35.97 42.98 5.97
N GLU A 702 -36.71 43.26 7.05
CA GLU A 702 -38.15 43.46 7.00
C GLU A 702 -38.56 44.39 5.82
N PRO A 703 -39.70 44.12 5.16
CA PRO A 703 -40.11 44.85 3.97
C PRO A 703 -40.55 46.27 4.32
N THR A 704 -39.81 47.28 3.86
CA THR A 704 -40.25 48.68 3.97
C THR A 704 -41.26 49.02 2.87
N ASP A 705 -42.48 49.33 3.31
CA ASP A 705 -43.61 49.88 2.58
C ASP A 705 -43.27 51.22 1.87
N PRO A 706 -43.78 51.51 0.65
CA PRO A 706 -43.29 52.58 -0.20
C PRO A 706 -44.19 53.82 -0.11
N THR A 707 -43.77 54.87 0.62
CA THR A 707 -44.33 56.23 0.45
C THR A 707 -43.38 57.32 0.97
N ASP A 708 -42.63 58.00 0.11
CA ASP A 708 -42.68 59.47 -0.09
C ASP A 708 -41.67 59.91 -1.18
N PRO A 709 -41.91 61.03 -1.92
CA PRO A 709 -41.27 61.34 -3.18
C PRO A 709 -40.05 62.26 -3.06
N ASP A 710 -39.20 62.10 -4.06
CA ASP A 710 -38.08 62.95 -4.47
C ASP A 710 -38.50 64.39 -4.85
N PRO A 711 -37.62 65.39 -4.64
CA PRO A 711 -37.41 66.41 -5.65
C PRO A 711 -35.91 66.71 -5.95
N ASP A 712 -35.57 66.55 -7.22
CA ASP A 712 -34.39 66.97 -7.99
C ASP A 712 -34.36 68.51 -8.28
N PRO A 713 -33.44 69.13 -9.07
CA PRO A 713 -31.95 69.16 -9.16
C PRO A 713 -31.36 70.61 -9.02
N THR A 714 -30.02 70.79 -9.00
CA THR A 714 -29.29 71.87 -9.75
C THR A 714 -27.74 71.74 -9.75
N ASP A 715 -27.20 71.82 -10.98
CA ASP A 715 -25.82 71.80 -11.59
C ASP A 715 -24.84 72.96 -11.18
N PRO A 716 -23.58 73.17 -11.69
CA PRO A 716 -22.68 72.38 -12.60
C PRO A 716 -21.13 72.31 -12.33
N ASP A 717 -20.47 71.28 -12.90
CA ASP A 717 -19.17 71.09 -13.67
C ASP A 717 -17.85 71.91 -13.37
N PRO A 718 -16.58 71.50 -13.75
CA PRO A 718 -16.19 70.63 -14.88
C PRO A 718 -15.00 69.62 -14.81
N GLU A 719 -15.01 68.76 -15.85
CA GLU A 719 -14.08 67.74 -16.42
C GLU A 719 -12.56 68.13 -16.56
N PRO A 720 -11.62 67.16 -16.81
CA PRO A 720 -11.36 66.68 -18.19
C PRO A 720 -10.85 65.22 -18.41
N THR A 721 -11.41 64.61 -19.46
CA THR A 721 -10.92 63.65 -20.49
C THR A 721 -9.58 62.89 -20.41
N ASP A 722 -9.66 61.59 -20.70
CA ASP A 722 -8.64 60.65 -21.24
C ASP A 722 -8.57 60.74 -22.79
N PRO A 723 -7.43 60.46 -23.48
CA PRO A 723 -7.22 59.10 -24.06
C PRO A 723 -5.75 58.60 -24.26
N THR A 724 -5.62 57.27 -24.26
CA THR A 724 -4.79 56.37 -25.14
C THR A 724 -3.33 55.97 -24.79
N ASP A 725 -3.14 54.64 -24.79
CA ASP A 725 -1.92 53.80 -24.89
C ASP A 725 -1.28 53.84 -26.31
N PRO A 726 0.06 53.71 -26.46
CA PRO A 726 0.65 52.40 -26.84
C PRO A 726 2.05 52.08 -26.25
N ASP A 727 2.24 50.80 -25.88
CA ASP A 727 3.36 49.85 -26.11
C ASP A 727 4.85 50.34 -26.06
N PRO A 728 5.75 49.72 -25.26
CA PRO A 728 7.17 50.08 -25.21
C PRO A 728 8.11 49.12 -25.96
N GLU A 729 9.02 49.68 -26.78
CA GLU A 729 10.46 49.36 -26.90
C GLU A 729 11.09 50.21 -28.03
N PRO A 730 12.44 50.32 -28.22
CA PRO A 730 13.58 49.70 -27.52
C PRO A 730 14.73 50.69 -27.19
N THR A 731 15.63 50.38 -26.25
CA THR A 731 17.03 50.90 -26.29
C THR A 731 18.03 50.02 -25.53
N ASP A 732 19.06 49.55 -26.24
CA ASP A 732 20.45 49.34 -25.76
C ASP A 732 21.39 49.89 -26.87
N PRO A 733 22.58 50.49 -26.58
CA PRO A 733 23.82 49.70 -26.43
C PRO A 733 24.90 50.25 -25.45
N THR A 734 25.46 49.34 -24.63
CA THR A 734 26.91 49.07 -24.33
C THR A 734 27.83 50.05 -23.57
N ASP A 735 28.45 49.59 -22.46
CA ASP A 735 29.92 49.52 -22.18
C ASP A 735 30.19 48.64 -20.91
N PRO A 736 31.40 48.07 -20.62
CA PRO A 736 31.55 46.71 -20.12
C PRO A 736 32.25 46.59 -18.74
N GLY A 737 31.98 45.49 -18.05
CA GLY A 737 32.91 44.91 -17.07
C GLY A 737 32.81 45.41 -15.64
N GLU A 738 31.87 44.83 -14.88
CA GLU A 738 32.07 44.42 -13.48
C GLU A 738 31.44 43.03 -13.32
N GLY A 739 32.02 42.19 -12.44
CA GLY A 739 31.98 40.71 -12.48
C GLY A 739 30.60 40.05 -12.62
N GLY A 740 30.58 38.90 -13.30
CA GLY A 740 29.37 38.11 -13.55
C GLY A 740 28.57 37.85 -12.29
N THR A 741 27.25 38.05 -12.38
CA THR A 741 26.28 37.90 -11.26
C THR A 741 26.01 36.44 -10.87
N CYS A 742 26.78 35.51 -11.43
CA CYS A 742 26.66 34.08 -11.24
C CYS A 742 28.00 33.36 -11.44
N ASP A 743 28.19 32.28 -10.70
CA ASP A 743 29.25 31.30 -10.92
C ASP A 743 28.61 29.96 -11.32
N VAL A 744 29.14 29.30 -12.35
CA VAL A 744 28.60 28.00 -12.83
C VAL A 744 29.63 26.90 -12.71
N THR A 745 29.27 25.82 -12.01
CA THR A 745 30.06 24.58 -12.01
C THR A 745 29.38 23.57 -12.92
N TYR A 746 30.15 23.00 -13.85
CA TYR A 746 29.71 21.97 -14.77
C TYR A 746 30.62 20.74 -14.63
N THR A 747 30.09 19.63 -14.14
CA THR A 747 30.83 18.38 -13.96
C THR A 747 30.16 17.26 -14.73
N THR A 748 30.95 16.38 -15.35
CA THR A 748 30.44 15.22 -16.09
C THR A 748 30.93 13.91 -15.51
N ASN A 749 30.08 12.88 -15.65
CA ASN A 749 30.45 11.49 -15.55
C ASN A 749 30.15 10.82 -16.90
N ASP A 750 31.18 10.40 -17.62
CA ASP A 750 31.12 9.96 -19.01
C ASP A 750 31.14 8.42 -19.13
N TRP A 751 30.32 7.84 -20.01
CA TRP A 751 30.34 6.40 -20.33
C TRP A 751 30.00 6.14 -21.80
N ASN A 752 30.76 5.28 -22.49
CA ASN A 752 30.52 4.91 -23.90
C ASN A 752 30.30 6.14 -24.81
N SER A 753 29.06 6.37 -25.26
CA SER A 753 28.62 7.52 -26.06
C SER A 753 27.62 8.42 -25.31
N GLY A 754 27.53 8.28 -23.98
CA GLY A 754 26.63 8.99 -23.07
C GLY A 754 27.38 9.62 -21.90
N PHE A 755 26.72 10.54 -21.21
CA PHE A 755 27.25 11.18 -20.01
C PHE A 755 26.12 11.72 -19.13
N THR A 756 26.36 11.83 -17.83
CA THR A 756 25.54 12.62 -16.90
C THR A 756 26.29 13.91 -16.61
N ALA A 757 25.63 15.04 -16.73
CA ALA A 757 26.15 16.33 -16.30
C ALA A 757 25.39 16.84 -15.07
N THR A 758 26.13 17.33 -14.08
CA THR A 758 25.59 18.09 -12.95
C THR A 758 26.01 19.54 -13.13
N VAL A 759 25.03 20.45 -13.02
CA VAL A 759 25.23 21.89 -13.20
C VAL A 759 24.77 22.63 -11.94
N LYS A 760 25.67 23.42 -11.36
CA LYS A 760 25.38 24.29 -10.21
C LYS A 760 25.45 25.74 -10.64
N ILE A 761 24.41 26.51 -10.31
CA ILE A 761 24.36 27.97 -10.52
C ILE A 761 24.37 28.64 -9.16
N THR A 762 25.41 29.41 -8.86
CA THR A 762 25.50 30.20 -7.62
C THR A 762 25.25 31.66 -7.93
N ASN A 763 24.31 32.31 -7.23
CA ASN A 763 24.07 33.74 -7.37
C ASN A 763 25.11 34.53 -6.55
N THR A 764 26.06 35.17 -7.24
CA THR A 764 27.13 35.95 -6.62
C THR A 764 26.76 37.43 -6.44
N SER A 765 25.55 37.82 -6.86
CA SER A 765 25.05 39.18 -6.68
C SER A 765 24.47 39.42 -5.28
N THR A 766 24.09 40.67 -5.00
CA THR A 766 23.46 41.08 -3.73
C THR A 766 21.94 41.04 -3.76
N GLN A 767 21.32 40.68 -4.90
CA GLN A 767 19.87 40.64 -5.08
C GLN A 767 19.41 39.22 -5.45
N PRO A 768 18.20 38.80 -5.05
CA PRO A 768 17.65 37.53 -5.50
C PRO A 768 17.41 37.52 -7.02
N ILE A 769 17.72 36.39 -7.66
CA ILE A 769 17.38 36.15 -9.06
C ILE A 769 16.02 35.45 -9.06
N ASN A 770 14.99 36.08 -9.63
CA ASN A 770 13.63 35.52 -9.73
C ASN A 770 13.37 35.10 -11.18
N GLY A 771 13.19 33.80 -11.40
CA GLY A 771 13.23 33.16 -12.70
C GLY A 771 14.67 33.11 -13.22
N TRP A 772 15.15 31.91 -13.55
CA TRP A 772 16.48 31.75 -14.11
C TRP A 772 16.46 30.95 -15.41
N SER A 773 17.27 31.40 -16.36
CA SER A 773 17.48 30.80 -17.68
C SER A 773 18.97 30.75 -17.94
N LEU A 774 19.54 29.54 -17.88
CA LEU A 774 20.95 29.27 -18.13
C LEU A 774 21.13 28.81 -19.58
N ALA A 775 21.95 29.53 -20.35
CA ALA A 775 22.28 29.17 -21.72
C ALA A 775 23.77 28.82 -21.89
N PHE A 776 24.05 27.77 -22.65
CA PHE A 776 25.40 27.36 -23.04
C PHE A 776 25.39 26.58 -24.36
N THR A 777 26.55 26.47 -25.01
CA THR A 777 26.70 25.74 -26.29
C THR A 777 27.62 24.54 -26.12
N PHE A 778 27.16 23.38 -26.58
CA PHE A 778 27.97 22.17 -26.67
C PHE A 778 28.99 22.28 -27.81
N PRO A 779 30.29 22.08 -27.53
CA PRO A 779 31.35 22.35 -28.51
C PRO A 779 31.56 21.24 -29.55
N ALA A 780 31.04 20.03 -29.35
CA ALA A 780 31.38 18.86 -30.16
C ALA A 780 30.19 17.89 -30.40
N GLY A 781 29.02 18.43 -30.73
CA GLY A 781 27.86 17.64 -31.17
C GLY A 781 27.17 16.85 -30.06
N GLN A 782 27.33 17.27 -28.81
CA GLN A 782 26.59 16.67 -27.69
C GLN A 782 25.11 17.09 -27.70
N GLN A 783 24.24 16.23 -27.19
CA GLN A 783 22.78 16.44 -27.12
C GLN A 783 22.25 15.99 -25.75
N ILE A 784 21.31 16.74 -25.17
CA ILE A 784 20.60 16.36 -23.93
C ILE A 784 19.51 15.34 -24.28
N THR A 785 19.41 14.25 -23.52
CA THR A 785 18.39 13.19 -23.71
C THR A 785 17.34 13.17 -22.62
N ASN A 786 17.72 13.37 -21.36
CA ASN A 786 16.81 13.49 -20.23
C ASN A 786 17.36 14.53 -19.25
N LEU A 787 16.52 15.30 -18.60
CA LEU A 787 16.92 16.38 -17.68
C LEU A 787 15.98 16.40 -16.48
N TRP A 788 16.53 16.70 -15.30
CA TRP A 788 15.78 16.81 -14.04
C TRP A 788 16.13 18.11 -13.32
N SER A 789 15.25 18.54 -12.42
CA SER A 789 15.35 19.78 -11.63
C SER A 789 15.43 21.08 -12.44
N ALA A 790 15.09 21.03 -13.73
CA ALA A 790 14.96 22.17 -14.63
C ALA A 790 14.13 21.79 -15.86
N THR A 791 13.94 22.72 -16.80
CA THR A 791 13.27 22.45 -18.08
C THR A 791 14.18 22.87 -19.24
N ASN A 792 14.42 21.97 -20.21
CA ASN A 792 15.14 22.32 -21.44
C ASN A 792 14.17 22.86 -22.48
N THR A 793 14.46 24.04 -23.04
CA THR A 793 13.63 24.68 -24.07
C THR A 793 14.26 24.68 -25.46
N SER A 794 15.44 24.06 -25.63
CA SER A 794 16.23 24.18 -26.86
C SER A 794 16.33 22.91 -27.71
N THR A 795 16.56 23.12 -29.01
CA THR A 795 16.88 22.08 -30.00
C THR A 795 18.25 22.37 -30.64
N GLY A 796 19.09 21.34 -30.83
CA GLY A 796 20.41 21.47 -31.45
C GLY A 796 21.58 21.63 -30.46
N SER A 797 22.64 22.34 -30.84
CA SER A 797 23.90 22.42 -30.08
C SER A 797 23.90 23.46 -28.95
N THR A 798 22.90 24.33 -28.87
CA THR A 798 22.76 25.34 -27.81
C THR A 798 21.67 24.87 -26.86
N ALA A 799 21.99 24.74 -25.57
CA ALA A 799 21.04 24.41 -24.51
C ALA A 799 20.59 25.68 -23.81
N THR A 800 19.28 25.81 -23.58
CA THR A 800 18.69 26.87 -22.74
C THR A 800 17.83 26.18 -21.71
N ILE A 801 18.32 26.19 -20.47
CA ILE A 801 17.74 25.49 -19.33
C ILE A 801 17.09 26.51 -18.40
N THR A 802 15.79 26.38 -18.16
CA THR A 802 15.04 27.26 -17.28
C THR A 802 14.69 26.58 -15.97
N ASN A 803 14.43 27.37 -14.93
CA ASN A 803 13.98 26.85 -13.63
C ASN A 803 12.77 25.92 -13.74
N ALA A 804 12.73 24.91 -12.86
CA ALA A 804 11.52 24.18 -12.56
C ALA A 804 10.58 25.06 -11.74
N ALA A 805 9.31 24.66 -11.62
CA ALA A 805 8.30 25.43 -10.89
C ALA A 805 8.66 25.67 -9.41
N TRP A 806 9.45 24.77 -8.82
CA TRP A 806 9.81 24.76 -7.39
C TRP A 806 11.15 25.44 -7.07
N ASN A 807 11.98 25.78 -8.06
CA ASN A 807 13.25 26.51 -7.85
C ASN A 807 13.37 27.84 -8.62
N PRO A 808 12.31 28.67 -8.72
CA PRO A 808 12.37 29.88 -9.52
C PRO A 808 13.33 30.94 -8.95
N THR A 809 13.58 30.94 -7.64
CA THR A 809 14.37 31.99 -6.99
C THR A 809 15.72 31.48 -6.50
N ILE A 810 16.80 32.17 -6.91
CA ILE A 810 18.16 31.98 -6.36
C ILE A 810 18.49 33.21 -5.51
N ASN A 811 18.39 33.10 -4.18
CA ASN A 811 18.76 34.20 -3.28
C ASN A 811 20.26 34.51 -3.35
N ALA A 812 20.66 35.71 -2.92
CA ALA A 812 22.07 36.11 -2.88
C ALA A 812 22.92 35.09 -2.09
N GLY A 813 23.99 34.59 -2.71
CA GLY A 813 24.89 33.58 -2.15
C GLY A 813 24.36 32.14 -2.14
N GLN A 814 23.13 31.90 -2.64
CA GLN A 814 22.57 30.55 -2.76
C GLN A 814 22.95 29.89 -4.08
N THR A 815 22.87 28.56 -4.10
CA THR A 815 23.16 27.72 -5.26
C THR A 815 21.93 26.87 -5.59
N VAL A 816 21.57 26.81 -6.86
CA VAL A 816 20.63 25.81 -7.39
C VAL A 816 21.40 24.78 -8.22
N GLU A 817 20.94 23.54 -8.18
CA GLU A 817 21.54 22.42 -8.90
C GLU A 817 20.49 21.76 -9.80
N PHE A 818 20.91 21.41 -11.01
CA PHE A 818 20.15 20.53 -11.88
C PHE A 818 21.09 19.54 -12.58
N GLY A 819 20.53 18.47 -13.12
CA GLY A 819 21.30 17.46 -13.83
C GLY A 819 20.63 16.99 -15.10
N PHE A 820 21.42 16.41 -16.00
CA PHE A 820 20.90 15.81 -17.23
C PHE A 820 21.77 14.68 -17.75
N ASN A 821 21.15 13.75 -18.44
CA ASN A 821 21.81 12.79 -19.31
C ASN A 821 21.95 13.36 -20.71
N GLY A 822 23.10 13.12 -21.35
CA GLY A 822 23.37 13.51 -22.72
C GLY A 822 24.14 12.45 -23.51
N THR A 823 24.29 12.67 -24.80
CA THR A 823 25.04 11.81 -25.74
C THR A 823 26.12 12.58 -26.45
N HIS A 824 27.20 11.91 -26.87
CA HIS A 824 28.31 12.50 -27.62
C HIS A 824 28.84 11.55 -28.70
N ASN A 825 29.42 12.09 -29.78
CA ASN A 825 29.94 11.29 -30.92
C ASN A 825 31.42 10.89 -30.80
N GLY A 826 32.03 11.07 -29.63
CA GLY A 826 33.37 10.55 -29.31
C GLY A 826 34.10 11.37 -28.26
N ASN A 827 34.16 12.69 -28.43
CA ASN A 827 34.72 13.61 -27.44
C ASN A 827 33.59 14.39 -26.74
N ASN A 828 33.69 14.59 -25.43
CA ASN A 828 32.78 15.42 -24.64
C ASN A 828 33.49 16.61 -23.97
N PRO A 829 33.90 17.66 -24.71
CA PRO A 829 34.43 18.86 -24.07
C PRO A 829 33.31 19.62 -23.35
N ALA A 830 33.56 20.05 -22.12
CA ALA A 830 32.64 20.91 -21.38
C ALA A 830 32.40 22.25 -22.10
N PRO A 831 31.20 22.87 -21.95
CA PRO A 831 30.96 24.22 -22.41
C PRO A 831 31.94 25.21 -21.74
N THR A 832 32.37 26.22 -22.49
CA THR A 832 33.37 27.20 -22.02
C THR A 832 32.78 28.57 -21.70
N SER A 833 31.47 28.74 -21.92
CA SER A 833 30.74 29.99 -21.69
C SER A 833 29.32 29.67 -21.25
N PHE A 834 28.90 30.30 -20.15
CA PHE A 834 27.54 30.23 -19.64
C PHE A 834 26.97 31.64 -19.51
N THR A 835 25.70 31.81 -19.86
CA THR A 835 24.95 33.03 -19.55
C THR A 835 23.71 32.73 -18.73
N LEU A 836 23.48 33.50 -17.67
CA LEU A 836 22.28 33.43 -16.83
C LEU A 836 21.44 34.68 -17.07
N ASN A 837 20.21 34.50 -17.55
CA ASN A 837 19.32 35.59 -17.95
C ASN A 837 19.98 36.61 -18.90
N GLY A 838 20.88 36.14 -19.76
CA GLY A 838 21.64 36.96 -20.72
C GLY A 838 22.96 37.54 -20.19
N ALA A 839 23.23 37.51 -18.88
CA ALA A 839 24.49 37.96 -18.29
C ALA A 839 25.53 36.83 -18.25
N THR A 840 26.81 37.14 -18.50
CA THR A 840 27.89 36.12 -18.48
C THR A 840 28.21 35.69 -17.05
N CYS A 841 28.26 34.37 -16.80
CA CYS A 841 28.72 33.80 -15.53
C CYS A 841 30.23 33.54 -15.55
N SER A 842 30.85 33.47 -14.37
CA SER A 842 32.26 33.07 -14.20
C SER A 842 32.44 31.56 -14.15
#